data_AF-A0A1C0YCK6-F1
#
_entry.id   AF-A0A1C0YCK6-F1
#
_cell.length_a   1.000
_cell.length_b   1.000
_cell.length_c   1.000
_cell.angle_alpha   90.00
_cell.angle_beta   90.00
_cell.angle_gamma   90.00
#
_symmetry.space_group_name_H-M   'P 1'
#
loop_
_entity.id
_entity.type
_entity.pdbx_description
1 polymer ?
#
loop_
_entity_poly.entity_id
_entity_poly.type
_entity_poly.pdbx_seq_one_letter_code
_entity_poly.pdbx_strand_id
1 'polypeptide(L)'
;MKKARHLLRVLLVIMMTIFTLTPMQANAIAYDPETKTMGEDTLPLRFWEDKKPDLGFYINAGNRYLLETVTAPQFGTSAGDWSAMDLLRGMYTGADYINYIPETYFEEYKERILNYIIAKGGDLDRNKSTEWSRVTLAMSSLGMDIRAVGEPGDYLKAKNVTVYKGEEQIDTSNSLNHALAKLDGNTFTLDEQLGFEFKYVNAAGRDATGFAKLLPGTYTIDRETGAVTNEAGEAVSSTLKEESYGKVVATHTVTNIAMDKALYKLAKPYDFVERLSTSYKFSYRQGINGPIWILIALETAGYDMYTEEQLTERGVKVAAGDINTKGKMIDYILGKEIKANDVTEEVTKEDGTTEKVVVQEGRLGGWALSGKNADPDITMMAVQGLAPFYLNEEKFKDAYKTTVNVATNELWDTSSAEFAQKYIDFKKAVERAVVAMAQDQKENGGFYSLGTPNAESTVQVIVGLTALGIDPLAPSIHLPTLDVTVDFLTDGGEIDGVTTNNMIDALLTFWAMGSGSRPEVGGFKHVTFGYDGGGGAGTSVNGMATDQAIYGLIAYDRFLKQQNRLYDMTDMTNGEYKEMESAKQTMNYIVDGVERATQIFSPYEVLVLEDENSSLWTTNEDGTGTLYTPYTLLLAPAHNTKLYAQTYTELAPYEISDALHTFTVSYTEKISPASVSDTKIYVKDAAGNIVPTTATVGEDEASVNIATAQPYEAGQTYTVYVEKGIQTADETKTLVSPVKMTFELK
;
A
#
# COMPACT_ATOMS: atom_id res chain seq x y z
N MET A 1 -1.30 44.59 16.16
CA MET A 1 -2.24 43.44 16.04
C MET A 1 -2.36 42.83 14.63
N LYS A 2 -2.26 43.59 13.51
CA LYS A 2 -2.23 42.98 12.16
C LYS A 2 -0.90 42.27 11.79
N LYS A 3 0.24 42.75 12.29
CA LYS A 3 1.56 42.09 12.08
C LYS A 3 1.73 40.77 12.84
N ALA A 4 1.07 40.60 13.99
CA ALA A 4 1.09 39.35 14.77
C ALA A 4 0.29 38.21 14.12
N ARG A 5 -0.74 38.53 13.31
CA ARG A 5 -1.51 37.54 12.53
C ARG A 5 -0.80 37.07 11.27
N HIS A 6 0.20 37.80 10.79
CA HIS A 6 1.05 37.35 9.68
C HIS A 6 2.17 36.43 10.17
N LEU A 7 2.77 36.71 11.33
CA LEU A 7 3.73 35.79 11.96
C LEU A 7 3.11 34.43 12.32
N LEU A 8 1.85 34.40 12.74
CA LEU A 8 1.16 33.14 13.09
C LEU A 8 0.77 32.29 11.86
N ARG A 9 0.64 32.90 10.67
CA ARG A 9 0.46 32.16 9.41
C ARG A 9 1.78 31.61 8.86
N VAL A 10 2.90 32.29 9.13
CA VAL A 10 4.24 31.77 8.84
C VAL A 10 4.60 30.62 9.79
N LEU A 11 4.14 30.64 11.05
CA LEU A 11 4.33 29.56 12.03
C LEU A 11 3.55 28.25 11.73
N LEU A 12 2.50 28.30 10.92
CA LEU A 12 1.73 27.10 10.52
C LEU A 12 2.25 26.46 9.21
N VAL A 13 3.07 27.19 8.45
CA VAL A 13 3.84 26.67 7.31
C VAL A 13 5.09 25.91 7.79
N ILE A 14 5.47 26.06 9.06
CA ILE A 14 6.68 25.46 9.65
C ILE A 14 6.44 24.05 10.25
N MET A 15 5.20 23.55 10.28
CA MET A 15 4.95 22.20 10.80
C MET A 15 5.11 21.08 9.74
N MET A 16 5.59 21.43 8.55
CA MET A 16 5.96 20.49 7.48
C MET A 16 7.30 20.79 6.80
N THR A 17 8.13 21.69 7.34
CA THR A 17 9.57 21.76 6.98
C THR A 17 10.31 22.72 7.92
N ILE A 18 11.57 22.39 8.19
CA ILE A 18 12.58 23.10 9.01
C ILE A 18 12.59 22.69 10.50
N PHE A 19 13.10 21.48 10.77
CA PHE A 19 14.20 21.44 11.73
C PHE A 19 15.34 22.28 11.14
N THR A 20 15.81 23.31 11.86
CA THR A 20 17.08 23.95 11.53
C THR A 20 18.20 22.99 11.88
N LEU A 21 18.37 21.95 11.07
CA LEU A 21 19.59 21.17 11.00
C LEU A 21 20.29 21.68 9.74
N THR A 22 21.58 21.97 9.86
CA THR A 22 22.44 22.15 8.70
C THR A 22 22.08 21.07 7.70
N PRO A 23 21.74 21.44 6.47
CA PRO A 23 21.17 20.47 5.57
C PRO A 23 22.32 19.45 5.32
N MET A 24 22.12 18.16 5.70
CA MET A 24 23.06 17.07 5.42
C MET A 24 22.71 16.39 4.10
N GLN A 25 23.68 16.33 3.16
CA GLN A 25 23.50 15.65 1.88
C GLN A 25 23.38 14.14 2.14
N ALA A 26 22.24 13.54 1.79
CA ALA A 26 22.07 12.10 1.80
C ALA A 26 22.91 11.49 0.66
N ASN A 27 23.68 10.46 0.98
CA ASN A 27 24.35 9.60 0.00
C ASN A 27 24.00 8.16 0.35
N ALA A 28 23.07 7.56 -0.37
CA ALA A 28 22.76 6.15 -0.23
C ALA A 28 22.73 5.45 -1.58
N ILE A 29 22.96 4.14 -1.52
CA ILE A 29 22.98 3.30 -2.72
C ILE A 29 21.52 3.05 -3.14
N ALA A 30 21.19 3.42 -4.37
CA ALA A 30 19.95 3.04 -5.02
C ALA A 30 19.91 1.51 -5.18
N TYR A 31 18.74 0.91 -4.96
CA TYR A 31 18.56 -0.51 -5.22
C TYR A 31 18.45 -0.78 -6.71
N ASP A 32 19.15 -1.81 -7.20
CA ASP A 32 19.01 -2.26 -8.58
C ASP A 32 17.82 -3.22 -8.71
N PRO A 33 16.74 -2.85 -9.40
CA PRO A 33 15.56 -3.71 -9.58
C PRO A 33 15.86 -4.99 -10.39
N GLU A 34 16.99 -5.07 -11.09
CA GLU A 34 17.43 -6.27 -11.80
C GLU A 34 18.19 -7.28 -10.91
N THR A 35 18.24 -7.02 -9.60
CA THR A 35 18.83 -7.94 -8.61
C THR A 35 18.14 -9.32 -8.63
N LYS A 36 18.95 -10.38 -8.55
CA LYS A 36 18.50 -11.79 -8.63
C LYS A 36 18.56 -12.56 -7.31
N THR A 37 19.28 -12.02 -6.32
CA THR A 37 19.55 -12.63 -5.02
C THR A 37 19.67 -11.56 -3.94
N MET A 38 19.38 -11.87 -2.67
CA MET A 38 19.50 -10.94 -1.53
C MET A 38 20.37 -11.53 -0.41
N GLY A 39 21.20 -10.69 0.26
CA GLY A 39 22.05 -11.08 1.40
C GLY A 39 23.52 -11.41 1.05
N GLU A 40 24.39 -11.51 2.07
CA GLU A 40 25.85 -11.75 1.93
C GLU A 40 26.25 -13.24 2.04
N ASP A 41 27.16 -13.65 1.13
CA ASP A 41 28.18 -14.73 1.05
C ASP A 41 28.07 -16.09 1.79
N THR A 42 27.15 -16.33 2.73
CA THR A 42 27.05 -17.64 3.42
C THR A 42 25.83 -18.46 3.03
N LEU A 43 24.64 -17.86 2.91
CA LEU A 43 23.41 -18.46 2.34
C LEU A 43 22.51 -17.34 1.76
N PRO A 44 22.79 -16.84 0.54
CA PRO A 44 21.96 -15.79 -0.07
C PRO A 44 20.54 -16.30 -0.35
N LEU A 45 19.54 -15.44 -0.12
CA LEU A 45 18.17 -15.68 -0.57
C LEU A 45 18.14 -15.58 -2.09
N ARG A 46 17.78 -16.66 -2.77
CA ARG A 46 17.67 -16.71 -4.23
C ARG A 46 16.22 -16.55 -4.65
N PHE A 47 16.01 -15.77 -5.70
CA PHE A 47 14.69 -15.70 -6.33
C PHE A 47 14.46 -16.90 -7.24
N TRP A 48 13.20 -17.24 -7.47
CA TRP A 48 12.84 -18.28 -8.41
C TRP A 48 13.49 -18.02 -9.79
N GLU A 49 14.19 -19.03 -10.27
CA GLU A 49 15.00 -19.08 -11.48
C GLU A 49 16.16 -18.07 -11.55
N ASP A 50 16.57 -17.49 -10.43
CA ASP A 50 17.48 -16.33 -10.38
C ASP A 50 17.02 -15.20 -11.33
N LYS A 51 15.70 -15.00 -11.41
CA LYS A 51 15.09 -13.90 -12.16
C LYS A 51 14.78 -12.74 -11.22
N LYS A 52 14.71 -11.54 -11.78
CA LYS A 52 14.22 -10.38 -11.03
C LYS A 52 12.83 -10.69 -10.46
N PRO A 53 12.54 -10.30 -9.22
CA PRO A 53 11.26 -10.57 -8.61
C PRO A 53 10.19 -9.67 -9.24
N ASP A 54 8.96 -10.15 -9.32
CA ASP A 54 7.84 -9.33 -9.78
C ASP A 54 7.36 -8.36 -8.69
N LEU A 55 6.34 -7.55 -9.01
CA LEU A 55 5.77 -6.57 -8.08
C LEU A 55 5.20 -7.20 -6.81
N GLY A 56 4.71 -8.44 -6.89
CA GLY A 56 4.08 -9.10 -5.76
C GLY A 56 5.08 -9.39 -4.64
N PHE A 57 6.36 -9.61 -4.97
CA PHE A 57 7.42 -9.67 -3.96
C PHE A 57 7.51 -8.38 -3.15
N TYR A 58 7.60 -7.22 -3.80
CA TYR A 58 7.75 -5.94 -3.10
C TYR A 58 6.50 -5.58 -2.28
N ILE A 59 5.30 -5.93 -2.77
CA ILE A 59 4.05 -5.79 -2.02
C ILE A 59 4.06 -6.70 -0.79
N ASN A 60 4.48 -7.97 -0.93
CA ASN A 60 4.59 -8.91 0.19
C ASN A 60 5.61 -8.45 1.24
N ALA A 61 6.82 -8.14 0.78
CA ALA A 61 7.95 -7.76 1.61
C ALA A 61 7.68 -6.43 2.35
N GLY A 62 7.11 -5.45 1.65
CA GLY A 62 6.68 -4.17 2.23
C GLY A 62 5.60 -4.34 3.28
N ASN A 63 4.57 -5.16 3.01
CA ASN A 63 3.51 -5.41 3.99
C ASN A 63 4.01 -6.19 5.21
N ARG A 64 4.94 -7.14 5.06
CA ARG A 64 5.61 -7.77 6.21
C ARG A 64 6.39 -6.74 7.04
N TYR A 65 7.07 -5.81 6.38
CA TYR A 65 7.77 -4.74 7.07
C TYR A 65 6.82 -3.82 7.85
N LEU A 66 5.65 -3.49 7.29
CA LEU A 66 4.60 -2.73 7.99
C LEU A 66 4.10 -3.50 9.23
N LEU A 67 3.89 -4.80 9.14
CA LEU A 67 3.48 -5.62 10.30
C LEU A 67 4.55 -5.65 11.40
N GLU A 68 5.83 -5.68 11.04
CA GLU A 68 6.95 -5.64 11.99
C GLU A 68 7.11 -4.28 12.68
N THR A 69 6.84 -3.18 11.97
CA THR A 69 7.13 -1.82 12.44
C THR A 69 5.91 -1.06 12.96
N VAL A 70 4.71 -1.42 12.51
CA VAL A 70 3.43 -0.81 12.90
C VAL A 70 2.55 -1.89 13.56
N THR A 71 3.01 -2.42 14.69
CA THR A 71 2.34 -3.51 15.41
C THR A 71 1.03 -3.11 16.07
N ALA A 72 0.82 -1.83 16.34
CA ALA A 72 -0.39 -1.29 16.96
C ALA A 72 -0.83 0.02 16.27
N PRO A 73 -1.39 -0.06 15.04
CA PRO A 73 -1.81 1.12 14.29
C PRO A 73 -2.87 1.93 15.04
N GLN A 74 -2.85 3.24 14.86
CA GLN A 74 -3.72 4.23 15.51
C GLN A 74 -4.11 5.35 14.53
N PHE A 75 -5.09 6.14 14.95
CA PHE A 75 -5.50 7.36 14.25
C PHE A 75 -4.34 8.35 14.11
N GLY A 76 -4.00 8.74 12.88
CA GLY A 76 -3.00 9.78 12.60
C GLY A 76 -2.20 9.55 11.32
N THR A 77 -1.67 10.65 10.75
CA THR A 77 -0.91 10.63 9.49
C THR A 77 0.32 9.71 9.49
N SER A 78 0.95 9.51 10.64
CA SER A 78 2.12 8.63 10.80
C SER A 78 1.90 7.60 11.91
N ALA A 79 0.64 7.31 12.22
CA ALA A 79 0.26 6.48 13.36
C ALA A 79 -0.32 5.12 12.94
N GLY A 80 -0.55 4.89 11.64
CA GLY A 80 -0.92 3.57 11.09
C GLY A 80 -2.23 3.52 10.29
N ASP A 81 -2.95 4.64 10.11
CA ASP A 81 -4.15 4.67 9.27
C ASP A 81 -3.85 4.18 7.83
N TRP A 82 -2.71 4.60 7.27
CA TRP A 82 -2.23 4.17 5.95
C TRP A 82 -1.85 2.70 5.94
N SER A 83 -1.00 2.29 6.89
CA SER A 83 -0.53 0.90 6.97
C SER A 83 -1.69 -0.10 7.10
N ALA A 84 -2.75 0.26 7.85
CA ALA A 84 -3.96 -0.57 7.91
C ALA A 84 -4.66 -0.67 6.54
N MET A 85 -4.79 0.44 5.81
CA MET A 85 -5.35 0.44 4.45
C MET A 85 -4.49 -0.40 3.50
N ASP A 86 -3.18 -0.25 3.54
CA ASP A 86 -2.23 -0.91 2.63
C ASP A 86 -2.27 -2.43 2.82
N LEU A 87 -2.25 -2.88 4.08
CA LEU A 87 -2.41 -4.29 4.43
C LEU A 87 -3.73 -4.84 3.88
N LEU A 88 -4.86 -4.19 4.18
CA LEU A 88 -6.19 -4.64 3.72
C LEU A 88 -6.30 -4.64 2.19
N ARG A 89 -5.83 -3.57 1.53
CA ARG A 89 -5.91 -3.44 0.07
C ARG A 89 -4.94 -4.36 -0.65
N GLY A 90 -3.90 -4.88 0.01
CA GLY A 90 -3.02 -5.89 -0.54
C GLY A 90 -3.55 -7.32 -0.43
N MET A 91 -4.60 -7.60 0.37
CA MET A 91 -4.96 -8.98 0.74
C MET A 91 -5.40 -9.83 -0.46
N TYR A 92 -5.96 -9.21 -1.50
CA TYR A 92 -6.33 -9.91 -2.75
C TYR A 92 -5.14 -10.60 -3.44
N THR A 93 -3.90 -10.20 -3.14
CA THR A 93 -2.71 -10.83 -3.72
C THR A 93 -2.53 -12.27 -3.25
N GLY A 94 -3.11 -12.64 -2.10
CA GLY A 94 -2.91 -13.95 -1.49
C GLY A 94 -1.46 -14.19 -1.06
N ALA A 95 -0.64 -13.16 -0.91
CA ALA A 95 0.77 -13.30 -0.59
C ALA A 95 1.03 -13.71 0.88
N ASP A 96 2.24 -14.21 1.14
CA ASP A 96 2.66 -14.77 2.43
C ASP A 96 2.45 -13.84 3.65
N TYR A 97 2.54 -12.52 3.49
CA TYR A 97 2.37 -11.58 4.60
C TYR A 97 1.02 -11.73 5.32
N ILE A 98 -0.02 -12.26 4.65
CA ILE A 98 -1.33 -12.53 5.26
C ILE A 98 -1.19 -13.51 6.44
N ASN A 99 -0.29 -14.49 6.35
CA ASN A 99 -0.01 -15.45 7.42
C ASN A 99 0.63 -14.80 8.66
N TYR A 100 1.14 -13.57 8.54
CA TYR A 100 1.80 -12.83 9.60
C TYR A 100 0.89 -11.79 10.25
N ILE A 101 -0.32 -11.58 9.73
CA ILE A 101 -1.29 -10.66 10.33
C ILE A 101 -1.79 -11.30 11.63
N PRO A 102 -1.58 -10.67 12.80
CA PRO A 102 -2.17 -11.16 14.04
C PRO A 102 -3.70 -11.20 13.94
N GLU A 103 -4.32 -12.26 14.47
CA GLU A 103 -5.79 -12.46 14.40
C GLU A 103 -6.58 -11.23 14.91
N THR A 104 -6.05 -10.51 15.89
CA THR A 104 -6.69 -9.33 16.49
C THR A 104 -6.29 -8.00 15.86
N TYR A 105 -5.36 -7.97 14.89
CA TYR A 105 -4.71 -6.74 14.41
C TYR A 105 -5.70 -5.67 13.93
N PHE A 106 -6.60 -6.04 13.02
CA PHE A 106 -7.59 -5.13 12.44
C PHE A 106 -8.73 -4.79 13.41
N GLU A 107 -9.17 -5.74 14.24
CA GLU A 107 -10.22 -5.49 15.23
C GLU A 107 -9.74 -4.55 16.34
N GLU A 108 -8.50 -4.72 16.81
CA GLU A 108 -7.91 -3.79 17.77
C GLU A 108 -7.66 -2.40 17.16
N TYR A 109 -7.24 -2.33 15.89
CA TYR A 109 -7.13 -1.06 15.17
C TYR A 109 -8.49 -0.36 15.09
N LYS A 110 -9.52 -1.08 14.65
CA LYS A 110 -10.91 -0.62 14.60
C LYS A 110 -11.37 -0.08 15.97
N GLU A 111 -11.08 -0.80 17.05
CA GLU A 111 -11.38 -0.32 18.41
C GLU A 111 -10.65 0.99 18.74
N ARG A 112 -9.36 1.11 18.43
CA ARG A 112 -8.56 2.32 18.71
C ARG A 112 -9.11 3.54 17.94
N ILE A 113 -9.46 3.40 16.67
CA ILE A 113 -10.03 4.52 15.89
C ILE A 113 -11.44 4.89 16.38
N LEU A 114 -12.29 3.91 16.70
CA LEU A 114 -13.63 4.16 17.23
C LEU A 114 -13.57 4.87 18.58
N ASN A 115 -12.69 4.41 19.48
CA ASN A 115 -12.42 5.06 20.76
C ASN A 115 -12.00 6.52 20.57
N TYR A 116 -11.10 6.80 19.61
CA TYR A 116 -10.66 8.15 19.29
C TYR A 116 -11.82 9.03 18.79
N ILE A 117 -12.59 8.55 17.81
CA ILE A 117 -13.73 9.26 17.22
C ILE A 117 -14.79 9.56 18.29
N ILE A 118 -15.10 8.58 19.14
CA ILE A 118 -16.04 8.73 20.26
C ILE A 118 -15.52 9.74 21.29
N ALA A 119 -14.22 9.71 21.62
CA ALA A 119 -13.61 10.68 22.53
C ALA A 119 -13.65 12.11 21.97
N LYS A 120 -13.58 12.26 20.64
CA LYS A 120 -13.73 13.54 19.94
C LYS A 120 -15.18 13.96 19.71
N GLY A 121 -16.15 13.11 20.06
CA GLY A 121 -17.55 13.38 19.77
C GLY A 121 -17.83 13.51 18.27
N GLY A 122 -17.05 12.84 17.42
CA GLY A 122 -17.15 12.90 15.96
C GLY A 122 -16.51 14.14 15.31
N ASP A 123 -16.05 15.12 16.08
CA ASP A 123 -15.35 16.31 15.57
C ASP A 123 -13.83 16.12 15.65
N LEU A 124 -13.26 15.49 14.62
CA LEU A 124 -11.87 15.02 14.62
C LEU A 124 -10.86 16.17 14.67
N ASP A 125 -11.09 17.23 13.89
CA ASP A 125 -10.29 18.45 13.91
C ASP A 125 -11.07 19.68 13.41
N ARG A 126 -10.90 20.81 14.10
CA ARG A 126 -11.60 22.07 13.77
C ARG A 126 -11.23 22.67 12.40
N ASN A 127 -10.06 22.34 11.85
CA ASN A 127 -9.48 22.96 10.65
C ASN A 127 -9.10 21.95 9.57
N LYS A 128 -8.93 20.67 9.92
CA LYS A 128 -8.43 19.67 9.00
C LYS A 128 -9.51 18.71 8.54
N SER A 129 -10.13 18.99 7.39
CA SER A 129 -11.09 18.06 6.79
C SER A 129 -10.42 16.74 6.38
N THR A 130 -9.11 16.76 6.10
CA THR A 130 -8.34 15.57 5.73
C THR A 130 -8.31 14.51 6.83
N GLU A 131 -8.58 14.86 8.10
CA GLU A 131 -8.66 13.89 9.19
C GLU A 131 -9.84 12.92 9.04
N TRP A 132 -10.97 13.40 8.51
CA TRP A 132 -12.11 12.53 8.15
C TRP A 132 -11.77 11.72 6.91
N SER A 133 -11.23 12.37 5.88
CA SER A 133 -10.90 11.70 4.62
C SER A 133 -9.90 10.56 4.80
N ARG A 134 -8.84 10.77 5.58
CA ARG A 134 -7.79 9.75 5.81
C ARG A 134 -8.35 8.53 6.52
N VAL A 135 -9.04 8.73 7.65
CA VAL A 135 -9.59 7.60 8.42
C VAL A 135 -10.70 6.90 7.64
N THR A 136 -11.45 7.60 6.76
CA THR A 136 -12.40 6.97 5.83
C THR A 136 -11.73 5.90 4.97
N LEU A 137 -10.50 6.10 4.49
CA LEU A 137 -9.82 5.10 3.65
C LEU A 137 -9.60 3.78 4.40
N ALA A 138 -9.10 3.87 5.63
CA ALA A 138 -8.87 2.71 6.48
C ALA A 138 -10.20 2.06 6.93
N MET A 139 -11.21 2.87 7.22
CA MET A 139 -12.54 2.37 7.61
C MET A 139 -13.27 1.68 6.46
N SER A 140 -13.24 2.25 5.25
CA SER A 140 -13.85 1.65 4.07
C SER A 140 -13.18 0.34 3.69
N SER A 141 -11.85 0.21 3.84
CA SER A 141 -11.14 -1.06 3.63
C SER A 141 -11.45 -2.11 4.70
N LEU A 142 -11.85 -1.70 5.90
CA LEU A 142 -12.44 -2.58 6.93
C LEU A 142 -13.92 -2.92 6.68
N GLY A 143 -14.50 -2.51 5.55
CA GLY A 143 -15.91 -2.71 5.24
C GLY A 143 -16.87 -1.89 6.12
N MET A 144 -16.42 -0.78 6.70
CA MET A 144 -17.27 0.09 7.53
C MET A 144 -17.98 1.15 6.68
N ASP A 145 -19.26 1.40 6.96
CA ASP A 145 -20.00 2.53 6.38
C ASP A 145 -19.71 3.82 7.15
N ILE A 146 -19.13 4.82 6.46
CA ILE A 146 -18.78 6.11 7.07
C ILE A 146 -19.99 7.02 7.35
N ARG A 147 -21.21 6.63 6.96
CA ARG A 147 -22.45 7.27 7.39
C ARG A 147 -22.89 6.84 8.78
N ALA A 148 -22.37 5.72 9.28
CA ALA A 148 -22.77 5.10 10.54
C ALA A 148 -21.56 4.71 11.40
N VAL A 149 -20.70 5.69 11.72
CA VAL A 149 -19.50 5.46 12.53
C VAL A 149 -19.82 5.52 14.02
N GLY A 150 -19.32 4.54 14.78
CA GLY A 150 -19.51 4.51 16.24
C GLY A 150 -20.94 4.17 16.61
N GLU A 151 -21.42 3.04 16.10
CA GLU A 151 -22.73 2.47 16.44
C GLU A 151 -22.85 2.21 17.95
N PRO A 152 -24.06 1.99 18.48
CA PRO A 152 -24.25 1.84 19.94
C PRO A 152 -23.39 0.78 20.58
N GLY A 153 -23.23 -0.38 19.95
CA GLY A 153 -22.32 -1.42 20.41
C GLY A 153 -20.89 -0.90 20.57
N ASP A 154 -20.38 -0.18 19.56
CA ASP A 154 -19.05 0.45 19.59
C ASP A 154 -18.94 1.49 20.72
N TYR A 155 -19.98 2.31 20.90
CA TYR A 155 -20.02 3.32 21.95
C TYR A 155 -19.99 2.70 23.36
N LEU A 156 -20.78 1.65 23.58
CA LEU A 156 -20.82 0.95 24.85
C LEU A 156 -19.49 0.28 25.17
N LYS A 157 -18.90 -0.40 24.17
CA LYS A 157 -17.56 -1.01 24.29
C LYS A 157 -16.51 0.06 24.62
N ALA A 158 -16.52 1.19 23.92
CA ALA A 158 -15.61 2.32 24.17
C ALA A 158 -15.77 2.96 25.57
N LYS A 159 -16.93 2.80 26.20
CA LYS A 159 -17.22 3.27 27.56
C LYS A 159 -17.12 2.17 28.62
N ASN A 160 -16.61 0.99 28.26
CA ASN A 160 -16.50 -0.17 29.15
C ASN A 160 -17.85 -0.51 29.82
N VAL A 161 -18.94 -0.47 29.05
CA VAL A 161 -20.27 -0.84 29.51
C VAL A 161 -20.51 -2.30 29.15
N THR A 162 -20.81 -3.13 30.15
CA THR A 162 -21.20 -4.54 29.98
C THR A 162 -22.73 -4.63 29.90
N VAL A 163 -23.24 -5.41 28.95
CA VAL A 163 -24.69 -5.59 28.75
C VAL A 163 -25.10 -7.00 29.21
N TYR A 164 -26.26 -7.08 29.85
CA TYR A 164 -26.83 -8.32 30.37
C TYR A 164 -28.23 -8.55 29.81
N LYS A 165 -28.51 -9.81 29.46
CA LYS A 165 -29.85 -10.31 29.19
C LYS A 165 -30.29 -11.16 30.38
N GLY A 166 -31.15 -10.61 31.24
CA GLY A 166 -31.43 -11.24 32.54
C GLY A 166 -30.18 -11.24 33.45
N GLU A 167 -29.66 -12.42 33.77
CA GLU A 167 -28.39 -12.61 34.51
C GLU A 167 -27.21 -12.99 33.58
N GLU A 168 -27.49 -13.27 32.30
CA GLU A 168 -26.48 -13.67 31.32
C GLU A 168 -25.80 -12.43 30.73
N GLN A 169 -24.47 -12.40 30.79
CA GLN A 169 -23.69 -11.38 30.07
C GLN A 169 -23.76 -11.68 28.57
N ILE A 170 -24.14 -10.67 27.78
CA ILE A 170 -24.23 -10.77 26.32
C ILE A 170 -23.17 -9.91 25.65
N ASP A 171 -22.71 -10.32 24.46
CA ASP A 171 -21.81 -9.49 23.66
C ASP A 171 -22.53 -8.19 23.28
N THR A 172 -21.94 -7.08 23.75
CA THR A 172 -22.43 -5.71 23.63
C THR A 172 -22.63 -5.26 22.19
N SER A 173 -21.92 -5.86 21.23
CA SER A 173 -22.00 -5.50 19.82
C SER A 173 -23.20 -6.15 19.12
N ASN A 174 -23.37 -7.47 19.21
CA ASN A 174 -24.32 -8.20 18.37
C ASN A 174 -25.78 -8.14 18.86
N SER A 175 -26.06 -8.27 20.15
CA SER A 175 -27.44 -8.36 20.65
C SER A 175 -28.13 -7.01 20.76
N LEU A 176 -27.38 -5.97 21.13
CA LEU A 176 -27.93 -4.62 21.23
C LEU A 176 -28.05 -3.97 19.86
N ASN A 177 -27.07 -4.11 18.95
CA ASN A 177 -27.23 -3.64 17.57
C ASN A 177 -28.42 -4.35 16.89
N HIS A 178 -28.67 -5.65 17.13
CA HIS A 178 -29.85 -6.33 16.58
C HIS A 178 -31.19 -5.88 17.20
N ALA A 179 -31.24 -5.67 18.52
CA ALA A 179 -32.44 -5.17 19.20
C ALA A 179 -32.73 -3.69 18.86
N LEU A 180 -31.68 -2.92 18.62
CA LEU A 180 -31.76 -1.49 18.38
C LEU A 180 -31.76 -1.09 16.88
N ALA A 181 -31.33 -1.97 15.96
CA ALA A 181 -31.37 -1.76 14.50
C ALA A 181 -32.80 -1.68 13.94
N LYS A 182 -33.83 -2.05 14.72
CA LYS A 182 -35.25 -1.90 14.37
C LYS A 182 -35.78 -0.49 14.69
N LEU A 183 -34.99 0.54 14.43
CA LEU A 183 -35.40 1.92 14.67
C LEU A 183 -36.34 2.38 13.57
N ASP A 184 -37.56 2.76 13.94
CA ASP A 184 -38.52 3.41 13.06
C ASP A 184 -38.65 4.88 13.50
N GLY A 185 -38.01 5.78 12.75
CA GLY A 185 -37.98 7.21 13.08
C GLY A 185 -37.27 7.50 14.40
N ASN A 186 -38.01 7.86 15.45
CA ASN A 186 -37.46 8.17 16.78
C ASN A 186 -37.70 7.07 17.82
N THR A 187 -38.30 5.95 17.42
CA THR A 187 -38.69 4.90 18.35
C THR A 187 -37.95 3.60 18.11
N PHE A 188 -37.66 2.88 19.20
CA PHE A 188 -37.16 1.50 19.16
C PHE A 188 -37.93 0.64 20.17
N THR A 189 -38.07 -0.65 19.88
CA THR A 189 -38.78 -1.60 20.75
C THR A 189 -37.79 -2.62 21.31
N LEU A 190 -37.84 -2.83 22.61
CA LEU A 190 -37.16 -3.93 23.28
C LEU A 190 -38.14 -5.06 23.54
N ASP A 191 -37.87 -6.21 22.96
CA ASP A 191 -38.67 -7.43 23.15
C ASP A 191 -38.45 -8.05 24.54
N GLU A 192 -37.31 -7.74 25.18
CA GLU A 192 -36.86 -8.33 26.45
C GLU A 192 -36.12 -7.32 27.34
N GLN A 193 -35.94 -7.65 28.62
CA GLN A 193 -35.22 -6.79 29.56
C GLN A 193 -33.71 -6.79 29.29
N LEU A 194 -33.09 -5.61 29.27
CA LEU A 194 -31.65 -5.44 29.19
C LEU A 194 -31.10 -4.77 30.45
N GLY A 195 -30.02 -5.31 31.01
CA GLY A 195 -29.23 -4.70 32.07
C GLY A 195 -27.94 -4.11 31.51
N PHE A 196 -27.46 -3.03 32.11
CA PHE A 196 -26.21 -2.36 31.74
C PHE A 196 -25.39 -2.14 33.01
N GLU A 197 -24.16 -2.61 33.01
CA GLU A 197 -23.17 -2.35 34.05
C GLU A 197 -22.08 -1.44 33.49
N PHE A 198 -21.68 -0.41 34.21
CA PHE A 198 -20.66 0.52 33.75
C PHE A 198 -19.78 0.98 34.89
N LYS A 199 -18.49 1.18 34.58
CA LYS A 199 -17.51 1.69 35.54
C LYS A 199 -17.43 3.21 35.46
N TYR A 200 -17.30 3.86 36.61
CA TYR A 200 -17.13 5.31 36.71
C TYR A 200 -16.28 5.70 37.92
N VAL A 201 -15.77 6.93 37.93
CA VAL A 201 -15.11 7.51 39.11
C VAL A 201 -16.13 8.36 39.86
N ASN A 202 -16.41 8.02 41.12
CA ASN A 202 -17.38 8.76 41.93
C ASN A 202 -16.85 10.14 42.34
N ALA A 203 -17.71 10.96 42.98
CA ALA A 203 -17.34 12.30 43.44
C ALA A 203 -16.17 12.33 44.45
N ALA A 204 -15.82 11.18 45.04
CA ALA A 204 -14.68 11.01 45.94
C ALA A 204 -13.40 10.55 45.22
N GLY A 205 -13.41 10.48 43.88
CA GLY A 205 -12.24 10.06 43.09
C GLY A 205 -11.96 8.55 43.13
N ARG A 206 -12.94 7.73 43.52
CA ARG A 206 -12.80 6.27 43.62
C ARG A 206 -13.55 5.56 42.49
N ASP A 207 -13.00 4.45 42.02
CA ASP A 207 -13.68 3.56 41.09
C ASP A 207 -14.97 3.01 41.72
N ALA A 208 -16.04 3.04 40.95
CA ALA A 208 -17.35 2.57 41.32
C ALA A 208 -18.04 1.92 40.11
N THR A 209 -19.04 1.08 40.39
CA THR A 209 -19.85 0.39 39.37
C THR A 209 -21.29 0.87 39.45
N GLY A 210 -21.86 1.22 38.30
CA GLY A 210 -23.26 1.59 38.15
C GLY A 210 -24.04 0.49 37.43
N PHE A 211 -25.35 0.39 37.73
CA PHE A 211 -26.26 -0.53 37.06
C PHE A 211 -27.47 0.23 36.53
N ALA A 212 -27.83 -0.01 35.27
CA ALA A 212 -29.07 0.47 34.65
C ALA A 212 -29.85 -0.71 34.05
N LYS A 213 -31.16 -0.55 33.89
CA LYS A 213 -32.02 -1.55 33.27
C LYS A 213 -33.03 -0.88 32.33
N LEU A 214 -33.24 -1.48 31.17
CA LEU A 214 -34.34 -1.19 30.27
C LEU A 214 -35.30 -2.37 30.32
N LEU A 215 -36.56 -2.10 30.59
CA LEU A 215 -37.62 -3.12 30.56
C LEU A 215 -38.08 -3.35 29.11
N PRO A 216 -38.72 -4.49 28.81
CA PRO A 216 -39.39 -4.67 27.52
C PRO A 216 -40.41 -3.54 27.28
N GLY A 217 -40.49 -3.03 26.05
CA GLY A 217 -41.39 -1.95 25.67
C GLY A 217 -40.82 -1.03 24.60
N THR A 218 -41.63 -0.05 24.18
CA THR A 218 -41.22 0.96 23.20
C THR A 218 -40.63 2.17 23.88
N TYR A 219 -39.56 2.71 23.29
CA TYR A 219 -38.86 3.88 23.76
C TYR A 219 -38.80 4.92 22.65
N THR A 220 -38.85 6.21 23.02
CA THR A 220 -38.69 7.35 22.11
C THR A 220 -37.43 8.11 22.46
N ILE A 221 -36.63 8.42 21.44
CA ILE A 221 -35.40 9.22 21.55
C ILE A 221 -35.65 10.63 21.02
N ASP A 222 -35.38 11.64 21.85
CA ASP A 222 -35.28 13.03 21.42
C ASP A 222 -33.95 13.24 20.68
N ARG A 223 -34.02 13.54 19.39
CA ARG A 223 -32.82 13.72 18.54
C ARG A 223 -32.08 15.04 18.77
N GLU A 224 -32.70 16.02 19.41
CA GLU A 224 -32.03 17.28 19.78
C GLU A 224 -31.31 17.14 21.12
N THR A 225 -31.95 16.52 22.10
CA THR A 225 -31.42 16.46 23.48
C THR A 225 -30.74 15.14 23.83
N GLY A 226 -31.01 14.07 23.08
CA GLY A 226 -30.59 12.71 23.38
C GLY A 226 -31.33 12.04 24.54
N ALA A 227 -32.40 12.66 25.04
CA ALA A 227 -33.22 12.08 26.10
C ALA A 227 -34.00 10.87 25.58
N VAL A 228 -34.09 9.82 26.39
CA VAL A 228 -34.87 8.62 26.09
C VAL A 228 -36.05 8.54 27.05
N THR A 229 -37.25 8.31 26.50
CA THR A 229 -38.48 8.17 27.28
C THR A 229 -39.19 6.84 26.95
N ASN A 230 -39.88 6.27 27.94
CA ASN A 230 -40.74 5.10 27.71
C ASN A 230 -42.10 5.52 27.07
N GLU A 231 -42.98 4.56 26.81
CA GLU A 231 -44.33 4.80 26.28
C GLU A 231 -45.18 5.77 27.13
N ALA A 232 -44.91 5.87 28.43
CA ALA A 232 -45.58 6.80 29.34
C ALA A 232 -44.99 8.23 29.30
N GLY A 233 -43.96 8.48 28.49
CA GLY A 233 -43.24 9.75 28.43
C GLY A 233 -42.29 9.99 29.61
N GLU A 234 -42.03 8.96 30.42
CA GLU A 234 -41.13 9.05 31.56
C GLU A 234 -39.69 8.87 31.10
N ALA A 235 -38.79 9.72 31.57
CA ALA A 235 -37.37 9.59 31.29
C ALA A 235 -36.84 8.25 31.82
N VAL A 236 -36.06 7.55 30.99
CA VAL A 236 -35.34 6.36 31.42
C VAL A 236 -34.37 6.77 32.53
N SER A 237 -34.59 6.28 33.75
CA SER A 237 -33.75 6.59 34.92
C SER A 237 -33.13 5.32 35.48
N SER A 238 -31.88 5.42 35.96
CA SER A 238 -31.13 4.28 36.50
C SER A 238 -30.93 4.40 38.01
N THR A 239 -30.71 3.25 38.66
CA THR A 239 -30.44 3.15 40.09
C THR A 239 -28.97 2.78 40.29
N LEU A 240 -28.11 3.73 40.65
CA LEU A 240 -26.73 3.44 41.04
C LEU A 240 -26.71 2.78 42.40
N LYS A 241 -25.97 1.67 42.53
CA LYS A 241 -25.61 1.07 43.81
C LYS A 241 -24.12 1.27 44.02
N GLU A 242 -23.74 2.08 44.99
CA GLU A 242 -22.34 2.21 45.40
C GLU A 242 -22.00 1.02 46.30
N GLU A 243 -20.99 0.23 45.94
CA GLU A 243 -20.58 -0.95 46.71
C GLU A 243 -19.16 -0.77 47.28
N SER A 244 -18.97 -1.24 48.52
CA SER A 244 -17.66 -1.30 49.18
C SER A 244 -17.51 -2.65 49.86
N TYR A 245 -16.43 -3.39 49.55
CA TYR A 245 -16.18 -4.74 50.07
C TYR A 245 -17.36 -5.71 49.90
N GLY A 246 -18.02 -5.69 48.75
CA GLY A 246 -19.15 -6.58 48.44
C GLY A 246 -20.46 -6.23 49.18
N LYS A 247 -20.59 -5.00 49.70
CA LYS A 247 -21.82 -4.50 50.31
C LYS A 247 -22.24 -3.17 49.68
N VAL A 248 -23.53 -3.07 49.34
CA VAL A 248 -24.15 -1.80 48.92
C VAL A 248 -24.10 -0.80 50.08
N VAL A 249 -23.35 0.28 49.90
CA VAL A 249 -23.17 1.37 50.86
C VAL A 249 -24.05 2.58 50.55
N ALA A 250 -24.53 2.75 49.31
CA ALA A 250 -25.50 3.79 48.96
C ALA A 250 -26.29 3.45 47.68
N THR A 251 -27.49 4.02 47.55
CA THR A 251 -28.32 3.91 46.34
C THR A 251 -28.70 5.32 45.86
N HIS A 252 -28.43 5.65 44.59
CA HIS A 252 -28.69 6.97 44.02
C HIS A 252 -29.48 6.84 42.71
N THR A 253 -30.45 7.71 42.47
CA THR A 253 -31.06 7.87 41.15
C THR A 253 -30.19 8.78 40.31
N VAL A 254 -29.71 8.29 39.16
CA VAL A 254 -28.85 9.06 38.26
C VAL A 254 -29.34 8.96 36.82
N THR A 255 -29.39 10.10 36.15
CA THR A 255 -29.60 10.22 34.71
C THR A 255 -28.32 9.77 34.01
N ASN A 256 -28.38 8.66 33.26
CA ASN A 256 -27.18 7.97 32.81
C ASN A 256 -26.66 8.60 31.51
N ILE A 257 -25.77 9.59 31.64
CA ILE A 257 -25.14 10.26 30.50
C ILE A 257 -24.51 9.26 29.51
N ALA A 258 -23.97 8.12 29.96
CA ALA A 258 -23.32 7.16 29.06
C ALA A 258 -24.34 6.28 28.31
N MET A 259 -25.36 5.76 28.99
CA MET A 259 -26.43 4.96 28.35
C MET A 259 -27.35 5.84 27.50
N ASP A 260 -27.74 7.02 27.99
CA ASP A 260 -28.53 8.00 27.23
C ASP A 260 -27.74 8.45 25.99
N LYS A 261 -26.41 8.64 26.09
CA LYS A 261 -25.58 8.91 24.92
C LYS A 261 -25.45 7.70 24.00
N ALA A 262 -25.35 6.48 24.51
CA ALA A 262 -25.30 5.27 23.67
C ALA A 262 -26.60 5.07 22.89
N LEU A 263 -27.74 5.24 23.56
CA LEU A 263 -29.07 5.21 22.96
C LEU A 263 -29.29 6.42 22.03
N TYR A 264 -28.75 7.60 22.35
CA TYR A 264 -28.75 8.72 21.41
C TYR A 264 -27.89 8.43 20.17
N LYS A 265 -26.74 7.77 20.34
CA LYS A 265 -25.87 7.38 19.23
C LYS A 265 -26.47 6.29 18.34
N LEU A 266 -27.45 5.56 18.83
CA LEU A 266 -28.29 4.72 17.99
C LEU A 266 -29.13 5.57 17.03
N ALA A 267 -29.75 6.64 17.53
CA ALA A 267 -30.54 7.54 16.68
C ALA A 267 -29.67 8.45 15.80
N LYS A 268 -28.40 8.67 16.17
CA LYS A 268 -27.46 9.51 15.43
C LYS A 268 -26.00 9.01 15.57
N PRO A 269 -25.58 7.99 14.80
CA PRO A 269 -24.17 7.63 14.70
C PRO A 269 -23.39 8.81 14.10
N TYR A 270 -22.05 8.75 14.18
CA TYR A 270 -21.23 9.76 13.54
C TYR A 270 -21.28 9.56 12.03
N ASP A 271 -21.89 10.52 11.34
CA ASP A 271 -22.00 10.51 9.90
C ASP A 271 -20.96 11.47 9.31
N PHE A 272 -19.91 10.90 8.71
CA PHE A 272 -18.84 11.68 8.13
C PHE A 272 -19.30 12.40 6.86
N VAL A 273 -20.23 11.80 6.11
CA VAL A 273 -20.84 12.43 4.94
C VAL A 273 -21.65 13.66 5.36
N GLU A 274 -22.44 13.58 6.45
CA GLU A 274 -23.12 14.74 7.06
C GLU A 274 -22.11 15.86 7.33
N ARG A 275 -21.03 15.55 8.05
CA ARG A 275 -20.01 16.53 8.42
C ARG A 275 -19.36 17.20 7.21
N LEU A 276 -19.04 16.42 6.18
CA LEU A 276 -18.38 16.88 4.96
C LEU A 276 -19.34 17.65 4.03
N SER A 277 -20.65 17.42 4.12
CA SER A 277 -21.70 18.20 3.43
C SER A 277 -21.95 19.58 4.04
N THR A 278 -21.80 19.73 5.36
CA THR A 278 -22.23 20.96 6.06
C THR A 278 -21.50 22.27 5.69
N SER A 279 -20.25 22.21 5.22
CA SER A 279 -19.47 23.44 5.00
C SER A 279 -18.42 23.29 3.88
N TYR A 280 -18.64 24.02 2.80
CA TYR A 280 -17.68 24.20 1.71
C TYR A 280 -16.45 24.99 2.19
N LYS A 281 -16.64 26.03 3.00
CA LYS A 281 -15.50 26.74 3.64
C LYS A 281 -14.61 25.82 4.45
N PHE A 282 -15.19 24.82 5.10
CA PHE A 282 -14.42 23.84 5.86
C PHE A 282 -13.55 22.97 4.95
N SER A 283 -14.08 22.54 3.79
CA SER A 283 -13.36 21.65 2.87
C SER A 283 -12.02 22.22 2.41
N TYR A 284 -11.94 23.53 2.12
CA TYR A 284 -10.70 24.15 1.63
C TYR A 284 -9.86 24.89 2.69
N ARG A 285 -10.07 24.66 4.00
CA ARG A 285 -9.23 25.28 5.05
C ARG A 285 -7.75 24.89 4.94
N GLN A 286 -7.47 23.70 4.40
CA GLN A 286 -6.13 23.21 4.08
C GLN A 286 -5.72 23.49 2.62
N GLY A 287 -6.36 24.46 1.97
CA GLY A 287 -6.15 24.74 0.55
C GLY A 287 -6.73 23.64 -0.33
N ILE A 288 -6.09 23.42 -1.49
CA ILE A 288 -6.53 22.44 -2.50
C ILE A 288 -6.54 20.99 -1.98
N ASN A 289 -5.72 20.70 -0.96
CA ASN A 289 -5.57 19.36 -0.41
C ASN A 289 -6.89 18.84 0.20
N GLY A 290 -7.66 19.70 0.86
CA GLY A 290 -8.91 19.30 1.50
C GLY A 290 -10.00 18.84 0.52
N PRO A 291 -10.35 19.62 -0.53
CA PRO A 291 -11.27 19.18 -1.57
C PRO A 291 -10.84 17.90 -2.28
N ILE A 292 -9.53 17.74 -2.56
CA ILE A 292 -8.98 16.51 -3.18
C ILE A 292 -9.27 15.29 -2.31
N TRP A 293 -8.85 15.33 -1.04
CA TRP A 293 -9.02 14.20 -0.12
C TRP A 293 -10.49 13.89 0.18
N ILE A 294 -11.37 14.89 0.20
CA ILE A 294 -12.80 14.65 0.38
C ILE A 294 -13.37 13.92 -0.83
N LEU A 295 -13.02 14.33 -2.06
CA LEU A 295 -13.47 13.62 -3.26
C LEU A 295 -12.98 12.16 -3.26
N ILE A 296 -11.71 11.92 -2.94
CA ILE A 296 -11.16 10.57 -2.82
C ILE A 296 -11.93 9.75 -1.77
N ALA A 297 -12.12 10.29 -0.57
CA ALA A 297 -12.82 9.61 0.52
C ALA A 297 -14.27 9.25 0.17
N LEU A 298 -15.01 10.16 -0.48
CA LEU A 298 -16.38 9.91 -0.90
C LEU A 298 -16.48 8.85 -2.00
N GLU A 299 -15.44 8.65 -2.81
CA GLU A 299 -15.47 7.64 -3.87
C GLU A 299 -15.16 6.22 -3.38
N THR A 300 -14.66 6.05 -2.14
CA THR A 300 -14.36 4.72 -1.57
C THR A 300 -15.50 3.71 -1.64
N ALA A 301 -16.74 4.15 -1.45
CA ALA A 301 -17.94 3.34 -1.66
C ALA A 301 -19.06 4.10 -2.40
N GLY A 302 -18.71 5.12 -3.19
CA GLY A 302 -19.68 5.90 -3.96
C GLY A 302 -20.66 6.71 -3.11
N TYR A 303 -20.16 7.41 -2.09
CA TYR A 303 -20.97 8.23 -1.18
C TYR A 303 -21.50 9.50 -1.86
N ASP A 304 -22.82 9.64 -1.90
CA ASP A 304 -23.49 10.90 -2.21
C ASP A 304 -23.47 11.87 -1.03
N MET A 305 -23.31 13.15 -1.33
CA MET A 305 -23.37 14.22 -0.34
C MET A 305 -24.82 14.63 -0.08
N TYR A 306 -25.14 14.91 1.18
CA TYR A 306 -26.46 15.42 1.55
C TYR A 306 -26.76 16.81 0.99
N THR A 307 -28.00 17.03 0.57
CA THR A 307 -28.55 18.34 0.23
C THR A 307 -28.85 19.17 1.48
N GLU A 308 -29.02 20.48 1.31
CA GLU A 308 -29.42 21.36 2.43
C GLU A 308 -30.80 20.99 3.00
N GLU A 309 -31.72 20.52 2.16
CA GLU A 309 -33.03 19.99 2.57
C GLU A 309 -32.87 18.75 3.45
N GLN A 310 -32.10 17.75 2.99
CA GLN A 310 -31.84 16.52 3.75
C GLN A 310 -31.14 16.82 5.09
N LEU A 311 -30.20 17.76 5.12
CA LEU A 311 -29.56 18.18 6.36
C LEU A 311 -30.55 18.87 7.30
N THR A 312 -31.44 19.71 6.77
CA THR A 312 -32.48 20.40 7.55
C THR A 312 -33.47 19.41 8.16
N GLU A 313 -33.92 18.41 7.40
CA GLU A 313 -34.78 17.32 7.87
C GLU A 313 -34.11 16.51 9.00
N ARG A 314 -32.78 16.44 9.00
CA ARG A 314 -31.97 15.81 10.05
C ARG A 314 -31.64 16.75 11.22
N GLY A 315 -32.18 17.97 11.24
CA GLY A 315 -31.92 18.97 12.28
C GLY A 315 -30.52 19.60 12.23
N VAL A 316 -29.81 19.46 11.12
CA VAL A 316 -28.45 19.98 10.93
C VAL A 316 -28.52 21.37 10.30
N LYS A 317 -27.97 22.36 11.01
CA LYS A 317 -27.94 23.74 10.53
C LYS A 317 -26.77 23.96 9.60
N VAL A 318 -27.05 24.44 8.39
CA VAL A 318 -26.05 24.86 7.40
C VAL A 318 -25.99 26.38 7.37
N ALA A 319 -24.78 26.94 7.33
CA ALA A 319 -24.64 28.39 7.16
C ALA A 319 -25.05 28.78 5.73
N ALA A 320 -25.86 29.82 5.58
CA ALA A 320 -26.39 30.25 4.29
C ALA A 320 -25.29 30.35 3.21
N GLY A 321 -25.49 29.64 2.09
CA GLY A 321 -24.56 29.57 0.95
C GLY A 321 -23.29 28.73 1.17
N ASP A 322 -23.10 28.15 2.35
CA ASP A 322 -21.90 27.39 2.71
C ASP A 322 -22.07 25.87 2.54
N ILE A 323 -23.21 25.36 2.08
CA ILE A 323 -23.37 23.92 1.77
C ILE A 323 -22.24 23.43 0.86
N ASN A 324 -21.68 22.27 1.13
CA ASN A 324 -20.65 21.64 0.31
C ASN A 324 -21.25 20.66 -0.70
N THR A 325 -20.68 20.60 -1.90
CA THR A 325 -21.06 19.65 -2.95
C THR A 325 -19.82 19.16 -3.67
N LYS A 326 -19.90 17.98 -4.32
CA LYS A 326 -18.83 17.47 -5.19
C LYS A 326 -18.49 18.48 -6.30
N GLY A 327 -19.51 19.08 -6.94
CA GLY A 327 -19.33 20.12 -7.95
C GLY A 327 -18.55 21.34 -7.45
N LYS A 328 -18.83 21.86 -6.24
CA LYS A 328 -18.05 22.97 -5.66
C LYS A 328 -16.59 22.60 -5.42
N MET A 329 -16.32 21.37 -5.00
CA MET A 329 -14.95 20.88 -4.78
C MET A 329 -14.19 20.71 -6.11
N ILE A 330 -14.85 20.18 -7.15
CA ILE A 330 -14.30 20.11 -8.51
C ILE A 330 -13.98 21.52 -9.01
N ASP A 331 -14.92 22.47 -8.90
CA ASP A 331 -14.71 23.87 -9.30
C ASP A 331 -13.56 24.54 -8.54
N TYR A 332 -13.42 24.25 -7.24
CA TYR A 332 -12.28 24.75 -6.46
C TYR A 332 -10.95 24.26 -7.02
N ILE A 333 -10.84 22.96 -7.30
CA ILE A 333 -9.63 22.35 -7.85
C ILE A 333 -9.35 22.95 -9.24
N LEU A 334 -10.32 22.98 -10.15
CA LEU A 334 -10.17 23.56 -11.48
C LEU A 334 -9.77 25.04 -11.44
N GLY A 335 -10.32 25.81 -10.51
CA GLY A 335 -9.97 27.22 -10.29
C GLY A 335 -8.53 27.44 -9.78
N LYS A 336 -7.84 26.37 -9.36
CA LYS A 336 -6.43 26.37 -8.96
C LYS A 336 -5.48 25.83 -10.02
N GLU A 337 -6.00 25.41 -11.18
CA GLU A 337 -5.16 24.94 -12.27
C GLU A 337 -4.13 26.00 -12.64
N ILE A 338 -2.88 25.58 -12.73
CA ILE A 338 -1.78 26.46 -13.07
C ILE A 338 -1.94 26.95 -14.51
N LYS A 339 -1.84 28.27 -14.67
CA LYS A 339 -1.94 28.94 -15.96
C LYS A 339 -0.54 29.30 -16.44
N ALA A 340 -0.27 29.06 -17.72
CA ALA A 340 0.91 29.62 -18.37
C ALA A 340 0.84 31.15 -18.28
N ASN A 341 1.95 31.79 -17.90
CA ASN A 341 2.03 33.24 -17.84
C ASN A 341 3.09 33.73 -18.83
N ASP A 342 2.76 34.80 -19.53
CA ASP A 342 3.71 35.56 -20.33
C ASP A 342 4.63 36.35 -19.39
N VAL A 343 5.91 36.02 -19.40
CA VAL A 343 6.95 36.76 -18.68
C VAL A 343 7.85 37.44 -19.70
N THR A 344 8.12 38.71 -19.48
CA THR A 344 9.01 39.47 -20.35
C THR A 344 10.43 39.34 -19.83
N GLU A 345 11.28 38.66 -20.58
CA GLU A 345 12.71 38.52 -20.31
C GLU A 345 13.51 39.45 -21.21
N GLU A 346 14.62 39.99 -20.70
CA GLU A 346 15.60 40.72 -21.52
C GLU A 346 16.66 39.74 -22.02
N VAL A 347 16.67 39.48 -23.34
CA VAL A 347 17.62 38.60 -24.01
C VAL A 347 18.67 39.45 -24.69
N THR A 348 19.95 39.17 -24.41
CA THR A 348 21.08 39.81 -25.08
C THR A 348 21.46 39.01 -26.33
N LYS A 349 21.39 39.64 -27.50
CA LYS A 349 21.81 39.07 -28.79
C LYS A 349 23.33 39.00 -28.90
N GLU A 350 23.82 38.18 -29.83
CA GLU A 350 25.26 38.04 -30.12
C GLU A 350 25.95 39.37 -30.50
N ASP A 351 25.20 40.36 -30.99
CA ASP A 351 25.69 41.71 -31.31
C ASP A 351 25.75 42.68 -30.11
N GLY A 352 25.40 42.21 -28.90
CA GLY A 352 25.40 42.98 -27.66
C GLY A 352 24.15 43.83 -27.44
N THR A 353 23.14 43.76 -28.31
CA THR A 353 21.85 44.44 -28.10
C THR A 353 20.90 43.62 -27.23
N THR A 354 20.16 44.27 -26.34
CA THR A 354 19.13 43.63 -25.50
C THR A 354 17.74 43.82 -26.11
N GLU A 355 16.97 42.74 -26.24
CA GLU A 355 15.55 42.80 -26.61
C GLU A 355 14.66 42.20 -25.53
N LYS A 356 13.45 42.75 -25.37
CA LYS A 356 12.43 42.19 -24.49
C LYS A 356 11.66 41.12 -25.26
N VAL A 357 11.83 39.86 -24.87
CA VAL A 357 11.08 38.72 -25.42
C VAL A 357 10.00 38.32 -24.43
N VAL A 358 8.80 38.06 -24.93
CA VAL A 358 7.78 37.39 -24.13
C VAL A 358 8.05 35.90 -24.20
N VAL A 359 8.42 35.32 -23.06
CA VAL A 359 8.63 33.89 -22.86
C VAL A 359 7.48 33.39 -22.01
N GLN A 360 6.90 32.23 -22.34
CA GLN A 360 5.94 31.59 -21.46
C GLN A 360 6.69 30.98 -20.28
N GLU A 361 6.48 31.51 -19.07
CA GLU A 361 7.00 30.97 -17.83
C GLU A 361 5.89 30.17 -17.11
N GLY A 362 6.24 28.96 -16.67
CA GLY A 362 5.32 28.02 -16.02
C GLY A 362 4.58 27.12 -17.02
N ARG A 363 4.43 25.84 -16.66
CA ARG A 363 3.69 24.87 -17.47
C ARG A 363 2.18 25.11 -17.34
N LEU A 364 1.45 25.09 -18.45
CA LEU A 364 -0.01 25.11 -18.41
C LEU A 364 -0.53 23.76 -17.92
N GLY A 365 -1.42 23.76 -16.92
CA GLY A 365 -2.00 22.55 -16.37
C GLY A 365 -1.31 22.07 -15.10
N GLY A 366 -1.95 21.10 -14.45
CA GLY A 366 -1.53 20.62 -13.14
C GLY A 366 -1.82 21.62 -12.01
N TRP A 367 -1.42 21.21 -10.80
CA TRP A 367 -1.74 21.89 -9.56
C TRP A 367 -0.55 21.86 -8.60
N ALA A 368 -0.57 22.75 -7.62
CA ALA A 368 0.39 22.78 -6.52
C ALA A 368 -0.26 23.33 -5.25
N LEU A 369 0.33 23.05 -4.08
CA LEU A 369 -0.09 23.72 -2.83
C LEU A 369 0.14 25.24 -2.91
N SER A 370 1.23 25.64 -3.57
CA SER A 370 1.61 27.03 -3.82
C SER A 370 2.62 27.10 -4.97
N GLY A 371 2.81 28.29 -5.54
CA GLY A 371 3.75 28.50 -6.64
C GLY A 371 3.06 28.53 -8.01
N LYS A 372 3.87 28.54 -9.07
CA LYS A 372 3.44 28.64 -10.47
C LYS A 372 3.79 27.41 -11.30
N ASN A 373 4.38 26.39 -10.70
CA ASN A 373 4.78 25.15 -11.38
C ASN A 373 3.96 24.00 -10.83
N ALA A 374 3.55 23.08 -11.72
CA ALA A 374 2.87 21.86 -11.33
C ALA A 374 3.78 21.07 -10.40
N ASP A 375 3.22 20.63 -9.27
CA ASP A 375 3.87 19.72 -8.33
C ASP A 375 3.32 18.31 -8.59
N PRO A 376 4.16 17.29 -8.76
CA PRO A 376 3.71 15.94 -9.10
C PRO A 376 2.73 15.37 -8.07
N ASP A 377 2.96 15.61 -6.78
CA ASP A 377 2.14 15.09 -5.70
C ASP A 377 0.72 15.66 -5.79
N ILE A 378 0.60 16.98 -5.70
CA ILE A 378 -0.71 17.64 -5.71
C ILE A 378 -1.41 17.49 -7.05
N THR A 379 -0.66 17.50 -8.15
CA THR A 379 -1.24 17.33 -9.48
C THR A 379 -1.90 15.98 -9.59
N MET A 380 -1.21 14.90 -9.23
CA MET A 380 -1.73 13.56 -9.46
C MET A 380 -2.66 13.09 -8.34
N MET A 381 -2.55 13.62 -7.12
CA MET A 381 -3.61 13.48 -6.12
C MET A 381 -4.91 14.16 -6.57
N ALA A 382 -4.85 15.33 -7.21
CA ALA A 382 -6.03 15.95 -7.78
C ALA A 382 -6.63 15.08 -8.89
N VAL A 383 -5.80 14.52 -9.77
CA VAL A 383 -6.25 13.57 -10.80
C VAL A 383 -6.92 12.35 -10.18
N GLN A 384 -6.39 11.77 -9.10
CA GLN A 384 -7.01 10.64 -8.40
C GLN A 384 -8.44 10.96 -7.94
N GLY A 385 -8.65 12.14 -7.33
CA GLY A 385 -9.97 12.59 -6.89
C GLY A 385 -10.92 12.98 -8.04
N LEU A 386 -10.38 13.37 -9.20
CA LEU A 386 -11.16 13.78 -10.37
C LEU A 386 -11.46 12.64 -11.34
N ALA A 387 -10.66 11.56 -11.33
CA ALA A 387 -10.76 10.46 -12.29
C ALA A 387 -12.15 9.80 -12.38
N PRO A 388 -12.90 9.60 -11.28
CA PRO A 388 -14.25 9.03 -11.36
C PRO A 388 -15.23 9.88 -12.18
N PHE A 389 -15.05 11.21 -12.19
CA PHE A 389 -15.86 12.14 -12.97
C PHE A 389 -15.35 12.30 -14.41
N TYR A 390 -14.05 12.12 -14.64
CA TYR A 390 -13.45 12.10 -15.98
C TYR A 390 -13.90 10.88 -16.79
N LEU A 391 -13.93 9.72 -16.14
CA LEU A 391 -14.28 8.44 -16.76
C LEU A 391 -15.78 8.22 -16.88
N ASN A 392 -16.61 8.99 -16.17
CA ASN A 392 -18.06 8.82 -16.14
C ASN A 392 -18.77 10.19 -16.11
N GLU A 393 -19.36 10.56 -17.26
CA GLU A 393 -20.10 11.81 -17.42
C GLU A 393 -21.33 11.90 -16.51
N GLU A 394 -22.01 10.79 -16.22
CA GLU A 394 -23.16 10.79 -15.33
C GLU A 394 -22.76 11.10 -13.88
N LYS A 395 -21.61 10.56 -13.41
CA LYS A 395 -21.04 10.98 -12.12
C LYS A 395 -20.72 12.48 -12.10
N PHE A 396 -20.20 13.03 -13.20
CA PHE A 396 -19.97 14.48 -13.31
C PHE A 396 -21.29 15.25 -13.24
N LYS A 397 -22.33 14.85 -13.99
CA LYS A 397 -23.67 15.46 -13.89
C LYS A 397 -24.22 15.40 -12.47
N ASP A 398 -24.16 14.24 -11.83
CA ASP A 398 -24.63 14.04 -10.46
C ASP A 398 -23.95 14.97 -9.46
N ALA A 399 -22.63 15.18 -9.60
CA ALA A 399 -21.88 16.12 -8.77
C ALA A 399 -22.40 17.58 -8.87
N TYR A 400 -23.04 17.94 -9.99
CA TYR A 400 -23.53 19.28 -10.26
C TYR A 400 -25.05 19.46 -10.14
N LYS A 401 -25.86 18.39 -10.10
CA LYS A 401 -27.32 18.47 -9.92
C LYS A 401 -27.75 19.28 -8.70
N THR A 402 -26.97 19.23 -7.62
CA THR A 402 -27.22 19.96 -6.37
C THR A 402 -26.30 21.17 -6.19
N THR A 403 -25.51 21.52 -7.21
CA THR A 403 -24.55 22.62 -7.17
C THR A 403 -25.15 23.87 -7.80
N VAL A 404 -25.07 25.00 -7.09
CA VAL A 404 -25.48 26.31 -7.60
C VAL A 404 -24.43 26.84 -8.59
N ASN A 405 -24.87 27.24 -9.78
CA ASN A 405 -24.10 28.03 -10.71
C ASN A 405 -23.93 29.45 -10.15
N VAL A 406 -22.68 29.84 -9.90
CA VAL A 406 -22.34 31.13 -9.30
C VAL A 406 -22.67 32.33 -10.18
N ALA A 407 -22.79 32.14 -11.50
CA ALA A 407 -23.09 33.22 -12.44
C ALA A 407 -24.59 33.55 -12.49
N THR A 408 -25.45 32.55 -12.40
CA THR A 408 -26.92 32.70 -12.48
C THR A 408 -27.59 32.69 -11.11
N ASN A 409 -26.90 32.19 -10.08
CA ASN A 409 -27.45 31.91 -8.75
C ASN A 409 -28.62 30.91 -8.76
N GLU A 410 -28.65 30.02 -9.77
CA GLU A 410 -29.59 28.90 -9.92
C GLU A 410 -28.82 27.57 -9.90
N LEU A 411 -29.50 26.43 -9.74
CA LEU A 411 -28.87 25.12 -9.90
C LEU A 411 -28.36 24.94 -11.35
N TRP A 412 -27.29 24.17 -11.53
CA TRP A 412 -26.82 23.81 -12.87
C TRP A 412 -27.88 23.01 -13.63
N ASP A 413 -28.24 23.46 -14.84
CA ASP A 413 -28.94 22.63 -15.82
C ASP A 413 -27.95 21.70 -16.51
N THR A 414 -27.89 20.45 -16.04
CA THR A 414 -26.96 19.41 -16.54
C THR A 414 -27.29 18.92 -17.95
N SER A 415 -28.38 19.40 -18.55
CA SER A 415 -28.76 19.11 -19.95
C SER A 415 -28.41 20.25 -20.92
N SER A 416 -27.96 21.39 -20.40
CA SER A 416 -27.63 22.57 -21.20
C SER A 416 -26.33 22.42 -22.01
N ALA A 417 -26.25 23.15 -23.12
CA ALA A 417 -25.01 23.25 -23.91
C ALA A 417 -23.86 23.89 -23.12
N GLU A 418 -24.17 24.82 -22.21
CA GLU A 418 -23.18 25.41 -21.30
C GLU A 418 -22.56 24.35 -20.38
N PHE A 419 -23.39 23.47 -19.80
CA PHE A 419 -22.90 22.39 -18.96
C PHE A 419 -22.09 21.35 -19.74
N ALA A 420 -22.51 21.02 -20.97
CA ALA A 420 -21.72 20.16 -21.85
C ALA A 420 -20.32 20.75 -22.11
N GLN A 421 -20.22 22.06 -22.34
CA GLN A 421 -18.94 22.75 -22.49
C GLN A 421 -18.11 22.70 -21.19
N LYS A 422 -18.75 22.90 -20.03
CA LYS A 422 -18.09 22.78 -18.72
C LYS A 422 -17.45 21.40 -18.51
N TYR A 423 -18.13 20.33 -18.93
CA TYR A 423 -17.59 18.98 -18.87
C TYR A 423 -16.36 18.81 -19.80
N ILE A 424 -16.42 19.37 -21.01
CA ILE A 424 -15.26 19.39 -21.93
C ILE A 424 -14.08 20.13 -21.29
N ASP A 425 -14.31 21.29 -20.68
CA ASP A 425 -13.24 22.09 -20.07
C ASP A 425 -12.63 21.38 -18.85
N PHE A 426 -13.45 20.70 -18.06
CA PHE A 426 -13.02 19.81 -16.98
C PHE A 426 -12.10 18.69 -17.51
N LYS A 427 -12.53 17.96 -18.54
CA LYS A 427 -11.71 16.89 -19.14
C LYS A 427 -10.38 17.41 -19.66
N LYS A 428 -10.39 18.57 -20.33
CA LYS A 428 -9.15 19.21 -20.80
C LYS A 428 -8.20 19.56 -19.65
N ALA A 429 -8.70 19.98 -18.49
CA ALA A 429 -7.83 20.25 -17.33
C ALA A 429 -7.18 18.99 -16.76
N VAL A 430 -7.94 17.88 -16.69
CA VAL A 430 -7.40 16.56 -16.29
C VAL A 430 -6.34 16.10 -17.30
N GLU A 431 -6.60 16.19 -18.60
CA GLU A 431 -5.63 15.79 -19.63
C GLU A 431 -4.38 16.69 -19.62
N ARG A 432 -4.51 18.00 -19.38
CA ARG A 432 -3.36 18.90 -19.23
C ARG A 432 -2.51 18.56 -18.00
N ALA A 433 -3.08 17.99 -16.95
CA ALA A 433 -2.31 17.48 -15.82
C ALA A 433 -1.40 16.32 -16.26
N VAL A 434 -1.91 15.40 -17.10
CA VAL A 434 -1.09 14.31 -17.68
C VAL A 434 0.01 14.87 -18.58
N VAL A 435 -0.30 15.87 -19.43
CA VAL A 435 0.72 16.58 -20.23
C VAL A 435 1.81 17.17 -19.34
N ALA A 436 1.43 17.83 -18.24
CA ALA A 436 2.38 18.43 -17.32
C ALA A 436 3.29 17.38 -16.64
N MET A 437 2.77 16.19 -16.34
CA MET A 437 3.57 15.08 -15.79
C MET A 437 4.50 14.47 -16.83
N ALA A 438 4.05 14.22 -18.06
CA ALA A 438 4.91 13.74 -19.13
C ALA A 438 6.12 14.69 -19.35
N GLN A 439 5.87 16.01 -19.29
CA GLN A 439 6.92 17.03 -19.40
C GLN A 439 7.81 17.17 -18.15
N ASP A 440 7.35 16.68 -16.99
CA ASP A 440 8.10 16.77 -15.74
C ASP A 440 8.88 15.51 -15.39
N GLN A 441 8.58 14.38 -16.01
CA GLN A 441 9.31 13.13 -15.81
C GLN A 441 10.80 13.33 -16.05
N LYS A 442 11.63 12.67 -15.24
CA LYS A 442 13.09 12.67 -15.42
C LYS A 442 13.53 11.48 -16.26
N GLU A 443 14.76 11.55 -16.80
CA GLU A 443 15.32 10.52 -17.71
C GLU A 443 15.33 9.12 -17.09
N ASN A 444 15.48 9.02 -15.76
CA ASN A 444 15.43 7.75 -15.04
C ASN A 444 13.99 7.18 -14.90
N GLY A 445 12.97 7.92 -15.33
CA GLY A 445 11.55 7.58 -15.23
C GLY A 445 10.85 8.11 -13.98
N GLY A 446 11.58 8.68 -13.01
CA GLY A 446 11.03 9.16 -11.73
C GLY A 446 10.56 10.62 -11.72
N PHE A 447 10.03 11.05 -10.57
CA PHE A 447 9.50 12.40 -10.34
C PHE A 447 10.10 13.07 -9.10
N TYR A 448 10.30 14.38 -9.19
CA TYR A 448 11.03 15.16 -8.18
C TYR A 448 10.08 16.23 -7.62
N SER A 449 10.08 16.45 -6.31
CA SER A 449 9.43 17.60 -5.69
C SER A 449 10.47 18.53 -5.08
N LEU A 450 10.31 19.83 -5.31
CA LEU A 450 11.27 20.88 -4.91
C LEU A 450 12.73 20.58 -5.31
N GLY A 451 12.92 19.91 -6.45
CA GLY A 451 14.23 19.52 -6.97
C GLY A 451 14.84 18.27 -6.35
N THR A 452 14.12 17.57 -5.47
CA THR A 452 14.58 16.35 -4.81
C THR A 452 13.82 15.11 -5.34
N PRO A 453 14.52 14.09 -5.86
CA PRO A 453 13.91 12.81 -6.20
C PRO A 453 13.39 12.14 -4.94
N ASN A 454 12.15 11.65 -5.00
CA ASN A 454 11.58 10.90 -3.89
C ASN A 454 10.58 9.84 -4.36
N ALA A 455 10.38 8.82 -3.53
CA ALA A 455 9.49 7.71 -3.82
C ALA A 455 8.03 8.19 -3.93
N GLU A 456 7.61 9.07 -3.01
CA GLU A 456 6.24 9.54 -2.86
C GLU A 456 5.72 10.25 -4.12
N SER A 457 6.52 11.13 -4.71
CA SER A 457 6.16 11.83 -5.95
C SER A 457 5.98 10.89 -7.13
N THR A 458 6.86 9.90 -7.25
CA THR A 458 6.75 8.88 -8.30
C THR A 458 5.50 8.04 -8.10
N VAL A 459 5.18 7.68 -6.85
CA VAL A 459 3.95 6.98 -6.48
C VAL A 459 2.70 7.77 -6.86
N GLN A 460 2.62 9.07 -6.56
CA GLN A 460 1.41 9.84 -6.84
C GLN A 460 1.08 9.85 -8.34
N VAL A 461 2.10 9.88 -9.20
CA VAL A 461 1.93 9.78 -10.66
C VAL A 461 1.42 8.39 -11.06
N ILE A 462 2.01 7.30 -10.53
CA ILE A 462 1.55 5.93 -10.77
C ILE A 462 0.06 5.78 -10.40
N VAL A 463 -0.33 6.22 -9.20
CA VAL A 463 -1.72 6.10 -8.72
C VAL A 463 -2.66 6.98 -9.54
N GLY A 464 -2.23 8.18 -9.94
CA GLY A 464 -3.05 9.07 -10.76
C GLY A 464 -3.27 8.55 -12.19
N LEU A 465 -2.24 7.99 -12.84
CA LEU A 465 -2.38 7.40 -14.18
C LEU A 465 -3.27 6.15 -14.15
N THR A 466 -3.03 5.24 -13.22
CA THR A 466 -3.87 4.04 -13.05
C THR A 466 -5.32 4.39 -12.68
N ALA A 467 -5.55 5.47 -11.92
CA ALA A 467 -6.90 5.97 -11.64
C ALA A 467 -7.65 6.43 -12.91
N LEU A 468 -6.92 6.94 -13.92
CA LEU A 468 -7.46 7.28 -15.24
C LEU A 468 -7.56 6.07 -16.19
N GLY A 469 -7.14 4.88 -15.77
CA GLY A 469 -7.07 3.70 -16.63
C GLY A 469 -5.93 3.77 -17.66
N ILE A 470 -4.88 4.54 -17.36
CA ILE A 470 -3.68 4.68 -18.19
C ILE A 470 -2.57 3.83 -17.57
N ASP A 471 -1.88 3.06 -18.41
CA ASP A 471 -0.72 2.28 -17.98
C ASP A 471 0.47 3.20 -17.67
N PRO A 472 0.99 3.21 -16.43
CA PRO A 472 2.23 3.89 -16.05
C PRO A 472 3.45 3.56 -16.92
N LEU A 473 3.47 2.41 -17.59
CA LEU A 473 4.58 2.00 -18.46
C LEU A 473 4.36 2.32 -19.95
N ALA A 474 3.24 2.95 -20.31
CA ALA A 474 3.00 3.33 -21.70
C ALA A 474 4.01 4.41 -22.15
N PRO A 475 4.79 4.18 -23.23
CA PRO A 475 5.75 5.16 -23.73
C PRO A 475 5.07 6.41 -24.31
N SER A 476 3.88 6.24 -24.89
CA SER A 476 3.08 7.31 -25.48
C SER A 476 1.62 7.13 -25.11
N ILE A 477 0.94 8.24 -24.79
CA ILE A 477 -0.47 8.26 -24.38
C ILE A 477 -1.22 9.27 -25.25
N HIS A 478 -2.32 8.85 -25.86
CA HIS A 478 -3.23 9.73 -26.58
C HIS A 478 -4.30 10.28 -25.63
N LEU A 479 -4.42 11.62 -25.58
CA LEU A 479 -5.35 12.36 -24.75
C LEU A 479 -6.51 12.89 -25.62
N PRO A 480 -7.69 12.25 -25.58
CA PRO A 480 -8.71 12.40 -26.62
C PRO A 480 -9.46 13.74 -26.60
N THR A 481 -9.55 14.43 -25.47
CA THR A 481 -10.28 15.71 -25.40
C THR A 481 -9.41 16.89 -25.85
N LEU A 482 -8.10 16.82 -25.62
CA LEU A 482 -7.09 17.74 -26.15
C LEU A 482 -6.69 17.38 -27.58
N ASP A 483 -6.89 16.12 -27.99
CA ASP A 483 -6.44 15.56 -29.27
C ASP A 483 -4.92 15.70 -29.45
N VAL A 484 -4.18 15.25 -28.43
CA VAL A 484 -2.71 15.27 -28.43
C VAL A 484 -2.16 13.92 -27.99
N THR A 485 -0.99 13.56 -28.48
CA THR A 485 -0.20 12.43 -27.95
C THR A 485 0.94 13.01 -27.14
N VAL A 486 1.14 12.49 -25.93
CA VAL A 486 2.27 12.83 -25.06
C VAL A 486 3.15 11.62 -24.88
N ASP A 487 4.46 11.86 -24.86
CA ASP A 487 5.46 10.83 -24.66
C ASP A 487 6.02 10.94 -23.24
N PHE A 488 6.12 9.82 -22.55
CA PHE A 488 6.90 9.67 -21.32
C PHE A 488 8.33 9.27 -21.72
N LEU A 489 9.32 9.78 -20.98
CA LEU A 489 10.72 9.51 -21.24
C LEU A 489 11.02 8.02 -21.00
N THR A 490 11.66 7.38 -21.99
CA THR A 490 12.05 5.96 -21.95
C THR A 490 13.52 5.71 -22.33
N ASP A 491 14.28 6.79 -22.55
CA ASP A 491 15.69 6.73 -22.96
C ASP A 491 16.60 6.13 -21.87
N GLY A 492 16.19 6.24 -20.61
CA GLY A 492 16.92 5.75 -19.45
C GLY A 492 17.90 6.79 -18.89
N GLY A 493 18.01 6.81 -17.56
CA GLY A 493 18.91 7.70 -16.84
C GLY A 493 19.49 7.01 -15.61
N GLU A 494 20.77 7.27 -15.35
CA GLU A 494 21.47 6.73 -14.18
C GLU A 494 21.25 7.63 -12.96
N ILE A 495 20.82 7.02 -11.86
CA ILE A 495 20.76 7.62 -10.54
C ILE A 495 21.48 6.71 -9.55
N ASP A 496 22.46 7.26 -8.83
CA ASP A 496 23.26 6.54 -7.81
C ASP A 496 23.80 5.18 -8.29
N GLY A 497 24.21 5.08 -9.56
CA GLY A 497 24.78 3.88 -10.18
C GLY A 497 23.75 2.87 -10.71
N VAL A 498 22.46 3.17 -10.61
CA VAL A 498 21.37 2.34 -11.16
C VAL A 498 20.72 3.07 -12.33
N THR A 499 20.66 2.41 -13.49
CA THR A 499 19.97 2.95 -14.67
C THR A 499 18.56 2.41 -14.73
N THR A 500 17.58 3.30 -14.72
CA THR A 500 16.16 2.97 -14.93
C THR A 500 15.60 3.83 -16.04
N ASN A 501 14.48 3.41 -16.66
CA ASN A 501 13.87 4.15 -17.76
C ASN A 501 12.34 4.24 -17.68
N ASN A 502 11.77 3.86 -16.53
CA ASN A 502 10.33 3.87 -16.31
C ASN A 502 10.01 4.11 -14.83
N MET A 503 8.80 4.56 -14.56
CA MET A 503 8.41 5.01 -13.21
C MET A 503 8.29 3.88 -12.18
N ILE A 504 8.07 2.64 -12.61
CA ILE A 504 8.00 1.48 -11.71
C ILE A 504 9.41 1.11 -11.25
N ASP A 505 10.35 0.92 -12.17
CA ASP A 505 11.74 0.63 -11.81
C ASP A 505 12.36 1.81 -11.05
N ALA A 506 12.04 3.06 -11.43
CA ALA A 506 12.47 4.24 -10.68
C ALA A 506 11.96 4.23 -9.23
N LEU A 507 10.71 3.83 -8.98
CA LEU A 507 10.18 3.65 -7.62
C LEU A 507 10.92 2.53 -6.87
N LEU A 508 11.21 1.42 -7.55
CA LEU A 508 11.93 0.29 -6.93
C LEU A 508 13.35 0.68 -6.51
N THR A 509 13.99 1.67 -7.12
CA THR A 509 15.31 2.15 -6.66
C THR A 509 15.35 2.63 -5.20
N PHE A 510 14.19 3.02 -4.66
CA PHE A 510 14.07 3.44 -3.26
C PHE A 510 13.91 2.25 -2.29
N TRP A 511 13.82 1.01 -2.78
CA TRP A 511 13.75 -0.19 -1.95
C TRP A 511 14.98 -0.30 -1.03
N ALA A 512 14.73 -0.52 0.26
CA ALA A 512 15.79 -0.72 1.25
C ALA A 512 15.97 -2.22 1.50
N MET A 513 16.76 -2.87 0.66
CA MET A 513 17.13 -4.29 0.83
C MET A 513 17.67 -4.55 2.26
N GLY A 514 17.19 -5.63 2.89
CA GLY A 514 17.68 -6.09 4.20
C GLY A 514 17.31 -5.18 5.38
N SER A 515 16.31 -4.32 5.21
CA SER A 515 15.89 -3.38 6.26
C SER A 515 14.90 -3.97 7.27
N GLY A 516 14.28 -5.11 6.97
CA GLY A 516 13.39 -5.82 7.90
C GLY A 516 14.11 -6.85 8.77
N SER A 517 13.32 -7.65 9.51
CA SER A 517 13.84 -8.70 10.39
C SER A 517 14.52 -9.87 9.66
N ARG A 518 14.28 -10.01 8.35
CA ARG A 518 14.77 -11.08 7.47
C ARG A 518 15.14 -10.55 6.08
N PRO A 519 15.97 -11.26 5.30
CA PRO A 519 16.42 -10.80 3.98
C PRO A 519 15.29 -10.46 3.00
N GLU A 520 14.19 -11.20 3.03
CA GLU A 520 13.00 -11.01 2.19
C GLU A 520 12.07 -9.87 2.68
N VAL A 521 12.39 -9.20 3.78
CA VAL A 521 11.55 -8.15 4.37
C VAL A 521 12.25 -6.80 4.25
N GLY A 522 11.52 -5.77 3.82
CA GLY A 522 12.07 -4.43 3.73
C GLY A 522 11.00 -3.37 3.45
N GLY A 523 11.39 -2.11 3.60
CA GLY A 523 10.56 -0.97 3.24
C GLY A 523 11.21 -0.08 2.18
N PHE A 524 10.69 1.13 2.02
CA PHE A 524 11.16 2.11 1.05
C PHE A 524 11.79 3.33 1.74
N LYS A 525 12.85 3.85 1.12
CA LYS A 525 13.49 5.11 1.48
C LYS A 525 12.65 6.27 0.92
N HIS A 526 12.73 7.42 1.58
CA HIS A 526 12.16 8.66 1.05
C HIS A 526 12.97 9.16 -0.17
N VAL A 527 14.29 9.23 -0.02
CA VAL A 527 15.26 9.65 -1.05
C VAL A 527 16.40 8.63 -1.12
N THR A 528 17.10 8.51 -2.25
CA THR A 528 18.40 7.81 -2.34
C THR A 528 19.59 8.78 -2.32
N PHE A 529 19.37 10.01 -2.81
CA PHE A 529 20.32 11.12 -2.76
C PHE A 529 19.60 12.47 -2.58
N GLY A 530 20.29 13.50 -2.09
CA GLY A 530 19.74 14.86 -1.97
C GLY A 530 19.41 15.31 -0.54
N TYR A 531 18.49 16.28 -0.39
CA TYR A 531 18.12 16.89 0.89
C TYR A 531 16.82 16.33 1.47
N ASP A 532 16.86 15.90 2.74
CA ASP A 532 15.79 15.15 3.39
C ASP A 532 15.06 15.88 4.53
N GLY A 533 15.47 17.12 4.83
CA GLY A 533 14.95 17.85 6.00
C GLY A 533 15.46 17.36 7.37
N GLY A 534 16.45 16.44 7.40
CA GLY A 534 17.17 15.94 8.57
C GLY A 534 16.86 14.48 8.94
N GLY A 535 17.79 13.83 9.67
CA GLY A 535 17.54 12.56 10.38
C GLY A 535 18.23 11.29 9.84
N GLY A 536 19.04 11.38 8.77
CA GLY A 536 19.76 10.22 8.21
C GLY A 536 19.08 9.60 6.99
N ALA A 537 18.30 10.38 6.23
CA ALA A 537 17.67 9.86 5.03
C ALA A 537 18.69 9.58 3.92
N GLY A 538 18.21 8.89 2.90
CA GLY A 538 19.05 8.06 2.04
C GLY A 538 19.32 6.71 2.68
N THR A 539 19.79 6.69 3.93
CA THR A 539 20.43 5.49 4.49
C THR A 539 19.50 4.50 5.17
N SER A 540 18.25 4.89 5.45
CA SER A 540 17.27 4.04 6.16
C SER A 540 15.85 4.18 5.59
N VAL A 541 14.99 3.21 5.94
CA VAL A 541 13.58 3.18 5.56
C VAL A 541 12.83 4.39 6.14
N ASN A 542 11.89 4.92 5.36
CA ASN A 542 10.93 5.92 5.80
C ASN A 542 9.53 5.30 5.83
N GLY A 543 8.81 5.42 6.94
CA GLY A 543 7.47 4.83 7.10
C GLY A 543 6.45 5.37 6.10
N MET A 544 6.44 6.68 5.86
CA MET A 544 5.52 7.30 4.90
C MET A 544 5.88 6.89 3.46
N ALA A 545 7.16 6.91 3.09
CA ALA A 545 7.58 6.42 1.77
C ALA A 545 7.22 4.95 1.58
N THR A 546 7.29 4.14 2.63
CA THR A 546 6.91 2.72 2.61
C THR A 546 5.41 2.55 2.39
N ASP A 547 4.56 3.20 3.19
CA ASP A 547 3.10 3.17 2.98
C ASP A 547 2.75 3.59 1.54
N GLN A 548 3.32 4.72 1.09
CA GLN A 548 3.05 5.24 -0.26
C GLN A 548 3.52 4.31 -1.38
N ALA A 549 4.74 3.80 -1.30
CA ALA A 549 5.25 2.85 -2.28
C ALA A 549 4.38 1.59 -2.33
N ILE A 550 3.95 1.06 -1.19
CA ILE A 550 3.11 -0.14 -1.14
C ILE A 550 1.77 0.11 -1.81
N TYR A 551 1.03 1.18 -1.46
CA TYR A 551 -0.25 1.42 -2.15
C TYR A 551 -0.05 1.79 -3.62
N GLY A 552 1.09 2.37 -4.00
CA GLY A 552 1.44 2.67 -5.39
C GLY A 552 1.61 1.40 -6.22
N LEU A 553 2.35 0.44 -5.67
CA LEU A 553 2.53 -0.89 -6.26
C LEU A 553 1.22 -1.67 -6.30
N ILE A 554 0.41 -1.61 -5.24
CA ILE A 554 -0.94 -2.18 -5.21
C ILE A 554 -1.80 -1.54 -6.30
N ALA A 555 -1.81 -0.22 -6.44
CA ALA A 555 -2.59 0.45 -7.49
C ALA A 555 -2.22 -0.05 -8.89
N TYR A 556 -0.92 -0.24 -9.15
CA TYR A 556 -0.45 -0.74 -10.43
C TYR A 556 -0.76 -2.23 -10.66
N ASP A 557 -0.54 -3.10 -9.68
CA ASP A 557 -0.89 -4.53 -9.79
C ASP A 557 -2.41 -4.73 -9.99
N ARG A 558 -3.23 -3.93 -9.30
CA ARG A 558 -4.69 -3.92 -9.51
C ARG A 558 -5.08 -3.47 -10.91
N PHE A 559 -4.41 -2.45 -11.44
CA PHE A 559 -4.60 -2.00 -12.82
C PHE A 559 -4.28 -3.12 -13.82
N LEU A 560 -3.13 -3.80 -13.67
CA LEU A 560 -2.73 -4.93 -14.53
C LEU A 560 -3.74 -6.07 -14.48
N LYS A 561 -4.35 -6.30 -13.31
CA LYS A 561 -5.38 -7.33 -13.08
C LYS A 561 -6.81 -6.88 -13.40
N GLN A 562 -6.99 -5.67 -13.94
CA GLN A 562 -8.30 -5.07 -14.25
C GLN A 562 -9.26 -5.03 -13.04
N GLN A 563 -8.70 -4.86 -11.85
CA GLN A 563 -9.47 -4.70 -10.62
C GLN A 563 -9.88 -3.24 -10.41
N ASN A 564 -10.75 -3.00 -9.42
CA ASN A 564 -11.13 -1.65 -9.02
C ASN A 564 -9.87 -0.83 -8.68
N ARG A 565 -9.88 0.45 -9.06
CA ARG A 565 -8.82 1.42 -8.73
C ARG A 565 -8.52 1.42 -7.23
N LEU A 566 -7.33 1.86 -6.82
CA LEU A 566 -6.87 1.82 -5.42
C LEU A 566 -7.94 2.27 -4.41
N TYR A 567 -8.47 3.47 -4.60
CA TYR A 567 -9.47 4.09 -3.72
C TYR A 567 -10.91 3.76 -4.07
N ASP A 568 -11.17 2.92 -5.07
CA ASP A 568 -12.50 2.36 -5.31
C ASP A 568 -12.58 1.04 -4.53
N MET A 569 -13.09 1.12 -3.31
CA MET A 569 -13.14 0.02 -2.34
C MET A 569 -14.52 -0.67 -2.33
N THR A 570 -15.32 -0.47 -3.38
CA THR A 570 -16.64 -1.09 -3.52
C THR A 570 -16.57 -2.62 -3.51
N ASP A 571 -15.40 -3.19 -3.80
CA ASP A 571 -15.07 -4.61 -3.75
C ASP A 571 -14.66 -5.13 -2.36
N MET A 572 -14.73 -4.30 -1.30
CA MET A 572 -14.39 -4.68 0.08
C MET A 572 -15.42 -4.18 1.12
N THR A 573 -16.60 -3.74 0.68
CA THR A 573 -17.59 -3.06 1.54
C THR A 573 -18.33 -3.95 2.55
N ASN A 574 -18.22 -5.27 2.44
CA ASN A 574 -18.97 -6.24 3.26
C ASN A 574 -18.09 -6.97 4.30
N GLY A 575 -16.84 -6.53 4.51
CA GLY A 575 -15.94 -7.17 5.46
C GLY A 575 -15.31 -8.47 4.97
N GLU A 576 -15.30 -8.73 3.67
CA GLU A 576 -14.69 -9.91 3.02
C GLU A 576 -13.24 -10.18 3.44
N TYR A 577 -12.50 -9.15 3.86
CA TYR A 577 -11.11 -9.29 4.35
C TYR A 577 -10.96 -10.30 5.49
N LYS A 578 -12.01 -10.52 6.30
CA LYS A 578 -11.99 -11.46 7.43
C LYS A 578 -11.84 -12.92 7.00
N GLU A 579 -12.21 -13.22 5.76
CA GLU A 579 -12.18 -14.57 5.20
C GLU A 579 -11.04 -14.73 4.17
N MET A 580 -10.22 -13.70 3.96
CA MET A 580 -9.10 -13.75 3.02
C MET A 580 -7.91 -14.49 3.64
N GLU A 581 -7.53 -15.61 3.03
CA GLU A 581 -6.34 -16.39 3.38
C GLU A 581 -5.23 -16.17 2.34
N SER A 582 -3.99 -16.55 2.68
CA SER A 582 -2.94 -16.67 1.68
C SER A 582 -3.31 -17.70 0.61
N ALA A 583 -2.93 -17.42 -0.63
CA ALA A 583 -3.08 -18.38 -1.72
C ALA A 583 -2.15 -19.58 -1.49
N LYS A 584 -2.57 -20.77 -1.93
CA LYS A 584 -1.81 -22.01 -1.78
C LYS A 584 -1.27 -22.44 -3.14
N GLN A 585 0.04 -22.50 -3.26
CA GLN A 585 0.77 -23.05 -4.40
C GLN A 585 1.45 -24.36 -4.00
N THR A 586 1.87 -25.14 -4.99
CA THR A 586 2.58 -26.41 -4.78
C THR A 586 3.97 -26.40 -5.39
N MET A 587 4.93 -26.94 -4.64
CA MET A 587 6.28 -27.29 -5.10
C MET A 587 6.36 -28.80 -5.15
N ASN A 588 6.37 -29.37 -6.35
CA ASN A 588 6.46 -30.83 -6.53
C ASN A 588 7.93 -31.22 -6.75
N TYR A 589 8.46 -32.06 -5.87
CA TYR A 589 9.82 -32.58 -5.92
C TYR A 589 9.84 -33.92 -6.68
N ILE A 590 10.54 -33.95 -7.81
CA ILE A 590 10.58 -35.08 -8.73
C ILE A 590 11.96 -35.73 -8.69
N VAL A 591 12.01 -37.02 -8.36
CA VAL A 591 13.24 -37.82 -8.32
C VAL A 591 13.06 -39.03 -9.23
N ASP A 592 13.99 -39.21 -10.17
CA ASP A 592 13.93 -40.26 -11.20
C ASP A 592 12.60 -40.29 -11.98
N GLY A 593 12.06 -39.11 -12.31
CA GLY A 593 10.79 -38.97 -13.04
C GLY A 593 9.53 -39.29 -12.21
N VAL A 594 9.67 -39.51 -10.90
CA VAL A 594 8.56 -39.80 -9.97
C VAL A 594 8.44 -38.66 -8.95
N GLU A 595 7.24 -38.14 -8.76
CA GLU A 595 6.95 -37.20 -7.67
C GLU A 595 7.12 -37.91 -6.32
N ARG A 596 8.02 -37.38 -5.49
CA ARG A 596 8.35 -37.95 -4.16
C ARG A 596 7.73 -37.14 -3.03
N ALA A 597 7.69 -35.83 -3.17
CA ALA A 597 7.12 -34.92 -2.20
C ALA A 597 6.41 -33.77 -2.89
N THR A 598 5.41 -33.22 -2.20
CA THR A 598 4.76 -31.97 -2.58
C THR A 598 4.70 -31.07 -1.35
N GLN A 599 5.36 -29.92 -1.42
CA GLN A 599 5.29 -28.88 -0.40
C GLN A 599 4.25 -27.84 -0.83
N ILE A 600 3.34 -27.49 0.10
CA ILE A 600 2.39 -26.40 -0.09
C ILE A 600 3.04 -25.14 0.47
N PHE A 601 2.95 -24.03 -0.26
CA PHE A 601 3.52 -22.75 0.14
C PHE A 601 2.66 -21.57 -0.31
N SER A 602 2.86 -20.40 0.30
CA SER A 602 2.22 -19.14 -0.08
C SER A 602 3.08 -18.35 -1.08
N PRO A 603 2.51 -17.60 -2.03
CA PRO A 603 3.27 -16.72 -2.91
C PRO A 603 4.28 -15.86 -2.14
N TYR A 604 5.55 -15.90 -2.59
CA TYR A 604 6.69 -15.19 -1.99
C TYR A 604 7.07 -15.63 -0.57
N GLU A 605 6.62 -16.81 -0.13
CA GLU A 605 7.16 -17.49 1.04
C GLU A 605 8.62 -17.90 0.79
N VAL A 606 9.46 -17.85 1.82
CA VAL A 606 10.84 -18.34 1.76
C VAL A 606 10.88 -19.80 2.14
N LEU A 607 11.30 -20.64 1.20
CA LEU A 607 11.47 -22.07 1.36
C LEU A 607 12.93 -22.41 1.62
N VAL A 608 13.18 -23.41 2.46
CA VAL A 608 14.50 -24.03 2.61
C VAL A 608 14.48 -25.33 1.83
N LEU A 609 15.29 -25.43 0.78
CA LEU A 609 15.32 -26.67 -0.03
C LEU A 609 15.94 -27.82 0.77
N GLU A 610 15.24 -28.95 0.82
CA GLU A 610 15.70 -30.13 1.56
C GLU A 610 16.86 -30.85 0.86
N ASP A 611 17.65 -31.57 1.67
CA ASP A 611 18.80 -32.40 1.26
C ASP A 611 18.39 -33.87 1.08
N GLU A 612 17.36 -34.12 0.26
CA GLU A 612 17.02 -35.50 -0.09
C GLU A 612 18.09 -36.08 -1.04
N ASN A 613 18.95 -36.95 -0.47
CA ASN A 613 20.01 -37.70 -1.16
C ASN A 613 21.17 -36.87 -1.75
N SER A 614 21.49 -35.69 -1.20
CA SER A 614 22.58 -34.82 -1.73
C SER A 614 22.37 -34.39 -3.18
N SER A 615 21.11 -34.37 -3.64
CA SER A 615 20.74 -34.03 -5.01
C SER A 615 20.75 -32.51 -5.22
N LEU A 616 21.35 -32.03 -6.30
CA LEU A 616 21.07 -30.67 -6.78
C LEU A 616 19.63 -30.64 -7.34
N TRP A 617 18.92 -29.54 -7.11
CA TRP A 617 17.60 -29.31 -7.67
C TRP A 617 17.70 -28.47 -8.94
N THR A 618 16.91 -28.78 -9.96
CA THR A 618 16.81 -27.98 -11.19
C THR A 618 15.37 -27.69 -11.57
N THR A 619 15.14 -26.59 -12.28
CA THR A 619 13.78 -26.18 -12.69
C THR A 619 13.26 -26.93 -13.91
N ASN A 620 14.14 -27.55 -14.72
CA ASN A 620 13.73 -28.34 -15.90
C ASN A 620 14.10 -29.83 -15.77
N GLU A 621 13.21 -30.71 -16.21
CA GLU A 621 13.36 -32.17 -16.13
C GLU A 621 14.62 -32.71 -16.81
N ASP A 622 14.98 -32.13 -17.94
CA ASP A 622 16.13 -32.50 -18.76
C ASP A 622 17.48 -32.10 -18.12
N GLY A 623 17.47 -31.47 -16.94
CA GLY A 623 18.67 -30.98 -16.28
C GLY A 623 19.06 -29.56 -16.60
N THR A 624 18.37 -28.92 -17.53
CA THR A 624 18.59 -27.52 -17.89
C THR A 624 17.83 -26.62 -16.90
N GLY A 625 18.00 -25.30 -17.04
CA GLY A 625 17.39 -24.32 -16.14
C GLY A 625 18.28 -23.97 -14.93
N THR A 626 17.66 -23.41 -13.90
CA THR A 626 18.37 -22.87 -12.73
C THR A 626 18.65 -23.98 -11.73
N LEU A 627 19.92 -24.10 -11.33
CA LEU A 627 20.37 -25.08 -10.35
C LEU A 627 20.34 -24.50 -8.93
N TYR A 628 19.83 -25.26 -7.98
CA TYR A 628 19.88 -24.96 -6.55
C TYR A 628 20.54 -26.09 -5.78
N THR A 629 21.39 -25.71 -4.83
CA THR A 629 21.96 -26.67 -3.88
C THR A 629 20.96 -26.99 -2.78
N PRO A 630 21.08 -28.13 -2.11
CA PRO A 630 20.44 -28.34 -0.81
C PRO A 630 20.66 -27.16 0.14
N TYR A 631 19.68 -26.91 1.00
CA TYR A 631 19.63 -25.83 1.99
C TYR A 631 19.61 -24.40 1.41
N THR A 632 19.40 -24.24 0.09
CA THR A 632 19.14 -22.92 -0.51
C THR A 632 17.90 -22.28 0.12
N LEU A 633 18.02 -21.01 0.51
CA LEU A 633 16.88 -20.15 0.80
C LEU A 633 16.29 -19.68 -0.52
N LEU A 634 15.08 -20.13 -0.85
CA LEU A 634 14.41 -19.85 -2.11
C LEU A 634 13.15 -19.02 -1.86
N LEU A 635 13.09 -17.82 -2.44
CA LEU A 635 11.85 -17.06 -2.52
C LEU A 635 10.94 -17.72 -3.57
N ALA A 636 9.84 -18.31 -3.11
CA ALA A 636 8.96 -19.08 -3.98
C ALA A 636 8.11 -18.19 -4.92
N PRO A 637 7.82 -18.65 -6.15
CA PRO A 637 7.06 -17.86 -7.11
C PRO A 637 5.54 -17.88 -6.80
N ALA A 638 4.76 -16.98 -7.40
CA ALA A 638 3.30 -16.95 -7.22
C ALA A 638 2.51 -18.02 -8.01
N HIS A 639 3.14 -19.14 -8.39
CA HIS A 639 2.54 -20.21 -9.18
C HIS A 639 3.07 -21.59 -8.78
N ASN A 640 2.26 -22.63 -9.00
CA ASN A 640 2.68 -24.02 -8.85
C ASN A 640 3.92 -24.31 -9.68
N THR A 641 4.89 -25.00 -9.08
CA THR A 641 6.16 -25.27 -9.73
C THR A 641 6.71 -26.65 -9.39
N LYS A 642 7.78 -27.03 -10.09
CA LYS A 642 8.43 -28.34 -10.01
C LYS A 642 9.93 -28.16 -9.85
N LEU A 643 10.52 -29.00 -9.01
CA LEU A 643 11.97 -29.17 -8.93
C LEU A 643 12.32 -30.63 -9.22
N TYR A 644 13.34 -30.81 -10.06
CA TYR A 644 13.82 -32.11 -10.48
C TYR A 644 15.17 -32.38 -9.84
N ALA A 645 15.30 -33.51 -9.15
CA ALA A 645 16.56 -33.94 -8.58
C ALA A 645 17.53 -34.35 -9.70
N GLN A 646 18.77 -33.86 -9.62
CA GLN A 646 19.88 -34.31 -10.43
C GLN A 646 20.43 -35.61 -9.84
N THR A 647 20.12 -36.75 -10.47
CA THR A 647 20.70 -38.05 -10.13
C THR A 647 21.95 -38.30 -10.96
N TYR A 648 23.12 -38.37 -10.31
CA TYR A 648 24.39 -38.64 -10.99
C TYR A 648 24.59 -40.12 -11.25
N THR A 649 25.04 -40.44 -12.46
CA THR A 649 25.67 -41.74 -12.73
C THR A 649 27.04 -41.76 -12.06
N GLU A 650 27.22 -42.64 -11.09
CA GLU A 650 28.47 -42.77 -10.35
C GLU A 650 29.43 -43.70 -11.11
N LEU A 651 30.56 -43.15 -11.55
CA LEU A 651 31.67 -43.93 -12.10
C LEU A 651 32.48 -44.55 -10.97
N ALA A 652 33.23 -45.61 -11.32
CA ALA A 652 34.14 -46.24 -10.38
C ALA A 652 35.18 -45.23 -9.85
N PRO A 653 35.52 -45.28 -8.55
CA PRO A 653 36.55 -44.41 -7.97
C PRO A 653 37.89 -44.52 -8.69
N TYR A 654 38.63 -43.42 -8.74
CA TYR A 654 39.93 -43.32 -9.43
C TYR A 654 41.06 -42.92 -8.47
N GLU A 655 42.27 -43.43 -8.68
CA GLU A 655 43.46 -43.00 -7.92
C GLU A 655 44.36 -42.15 -8.82
N ILE A 656 44.71 -40.95 -8.36
CA ILE A 656 45.71 -40.09 -9.01
C ILE A 656 47.05 -40.22 -8.30
N SER A 657 48.14 -39.92 -9.03
CA SER A 657 49.52 -39.96 -8.50
C SER A 657 50.24 -38.62 -8.60
N ASP A 658 49.58 -37.59 -9.12
CA ASP A 658 50.09 -36.24 -9.28
C ASP A 658 49.14 -35.26 -8.59
N ALA A 659 49.67 -34.38 -7.76
CA ALA A 659 48.87 -33.39 -7.06
C ALA A 659 48.25 -32.35 -8.02
N LEU A 660 48.81 -32.15 -9.22
CA LEU A 660 48.24 -31.28 -10.25
C LEU A 660 47.63 -32.08 -11.41
N HIS A 661 47.00 -33.22 -11.10
CA HIS A 661 46.41 -34.09 -12.12
C HIS A 661 45.33 -33.36 -12.94
N THR A 662 45.45 -33.43 -14.26
CA THR A 662 44.45 -32.96 -15.21
C THR A 662 43.58 -34.13 -15.64
N PHE A 663 42.26 -34.01 -15.48
CA PHE A 663 41.32 -34.99 -16.00
C PHE A 663 40.93 -34.65 -17.44
N THR A 664 40.68 -35.67 -18.25
CA THR A 664 40.09 -35.50 -19.59
C THR A 664 38.76 -36.24 -19.64
N VAL A 665 37.68 -35.51 -19.89
CA VAL A 665 36.35 -36.05 -20.14
C VAL A 665 36.19 -36.23 -21.64
N SER A 666 35.97 -37.44 -22.11
CA SER A 666 35.79 -37.75 -23.54
C SER A 666 34.32 -37.96 -23.89
N TYR A 667 33.91 -37.43 -25.03
CA TYR A 667 32.58 -37.56 -25.60
C TYR A 667 32.62 -38.37 -26.89
N THR A 668 31.53 -39.07 -27.20
CA THR A 668 31.44 -39.87 -28.43
C THR A 668 31.23 -39.02 -29.69
N GLU A 669 30.88 -37.74 -29.51
CA GLU A 669 30.60 -36.78 -30.57
C GLU A 669 31.30 -35.46 -30.25
N LYS A 670 31.50 -34.64 -31.28
CA LYS A 670 32.03 -33.28 -31.10
C LYS A 670 31.03 -32.43 -30.32
N ILE A 671 31.53 -31.62 -29.39
CA ILE A 671 30.74 -30.81 -28.47
C ILE A 671 30.84 -29.31 -28.77
N SER A 672 29.81 -28.55 -28.42
CA SER A 672 29.79 -27.09 -28.53
C SER A 672 30.60 -26.46 -27.40
N PRO A 673 31.65 -25.66 -27.69
CA PRO A 673 32.41 -24.97 -26.66
C PRO A 673 31.58 -24.03 -25.80
N ALA A 674 30.50 -23.46 -26.35
CA ALA A 674 29.59 -22.60 -25.60
C ALA A 674 28.80 -23.35 -24.51
N SER A 675 28.72 -24.68 -24.60
CA SER A 675 28.03 -25.52 -23.61
C SER A 675 28.92 -25.99 -22.44
N VAL A 676 30.22 -25.67 -22.47
CA VAL A 676 31.20 -26.05 -21.45
C VAL A 676 31.55 -24.86 -20.55
N SER A 677 31.54 -25.06 -19.24
CA SER A 677 31.93 -24.07 -18.25
C SER A 677 32.41 -24.74 -16.96
N ASP A 678 33.07 -23.96 -16.10
CA ASP A 678 33.49 -24.37 -14.75
C ASP A 678 32.31 -24.60 -13.79
N THR A 679 31.07 -24.34 -14.23
CA THR A 679 29.84 -24.69 -13.51
C THR A 679 29.18 -25.95 -14.04
N LYS A 680 29.60 -26.42 -15.23
CA LYS A 680 29.13 -27.65 -15.86
C LYS A 680 30.09 -28.80 -15.65
N ILE A 681 31.38 -28.52 -15.49
CA ILE A 681 32.40 -29.53 -15.25
C ILE A 681 33.35 -28.99 -14.18
N TYR A 682 33.32 -29.58 -12.98
CA TYR A 682 34.03 -29.06 -11.81
C TYR A 682 34.41 -30.16 -10.82
N VAL A 683 35.24 -29.79 -9.83
CA VAL A 683 35.70 -30.70 -8.78
C VAL A 683 35.25 -30.18 -7.40
N LYS A 684 34.85 -31.08 -6.50
CA LYS A 684 34.63 -30.77 -5.08
C LYS A 684 35.52 -31.59 -4.16
N ASP A 685 35.83 -31.03 -3.00
CA ASP A 685 36.48 -31.74 -1.88
C ASP A 685 35.47 -32.57 -1.06
N ALA A 686 35.96 -33.31 -0.06
CA ALA A 686 35.14 -34.14 0.82
C ALA A 686 34.16 -33.34 1.70
N ALA A 687 34.40 -32.03 1.89
CA ALA A 687 33.50 -31.12 2.60
C ALA A 687 32.44 -30.49 1.68
N GLY A 688 32.49 -30.80 0.37
CA GLY A 688 31.55 -30.29 -0.63
C GLY A 688 31.92 -28.95 -1.25
N ASN A 689 33.08 -28.37 -0.90
CA ASN A 689 33.53 -27.10 -1.46
C ASN A 689 34.06 -27.28 -2.87
N ILE A 690 33.84 -26.31 -3.75
CA ILE A 690 34.37 -26.33 -5.12
C ILE A 690 35.87 -26.06 -5.09
N VAL A 691 36.63 -26.96 -5.70
CA VAL A 691 38.07 -26.79 -5.93
C VAL A 691 38.26 -25.92 -7.19
N PRO A 692 39.11 -24.88 -7.16
CA PRO A 692 39.38 -24.04 -8.33
C PRO A 692 39.99 -24.83 -9.50
N THR A 693 39.14 -25.16 -10.48
CA THR A 693 39.51 -25.85 -11.71
C THR A 693 39.05 -25.10 -12.95
N THR A 694 39.75 -25.27 -14.06
CA THR A 694 39.36 -24.72 -15.37
C THR A 694 39.02 -25.86 -16.33
N ALA A 695 37.83 -25.80 -16.93
CA ALA A 695 37.36 -26.72 -17.95
C ALA A 695 37.59 -26.11 -19.34
N THR A 696 38.41 -26.76 -20.16
CA THR A 696 38.76 -26.30 -21.51
C THR A 696 38.46 -27.37 -22.55
N VAL A 697 37.76 -27.02 -23.62
CA VAL A 697 37.53 -27.93 -24.75
C VAL A 697 38.85 -28.25 -25.43
N GLY A 698 39.14 -29.53 -25.62
CA GLY A 698 40.34 -30.00 -26.30
C GLY A 698 40.32 -29.71 -27.79
N GLU A 699 41.49 -29.77 -28.44
CA GLU A 699 41.65 -29.51 -29.88
C GLU A 699 40.85 -30.47 -30.77
N ASP A 700 40.48 -31.65 -30.26
CA ASP A 700 39.66 -32.63 -30.96
C ASP A 700 38.17 -32.27 -31.01
N GLU A 701 37.76 -31.24 -30.27
CA GLU A 701 36.37 -30.80 -30.05
C GLU A 701 35.49 -31.91 -29.46
N ALA A 702 36.05 -33.02 -28.99
CA ALA A 702 35.33 -34.17 -28.44
C ALA A 702 35.80 -34.50 -27.01
N SER A 703 36.62 -33.62 -26.42
CA SER A 703 37.12 -33.77 -25.06
C SER A 703 37.08 -32.46 -24.29
N VAL A 704 37.01 -32.54 -22.97
CA VAL A 704 37.20 -31.41 -22.06
C VAL A 704 38.30 -31.75 -21.06
N ASN A 705 39.32 -30.91 -20.98
CA ASN A 705 40.38 -31.00 -19.99
C ASN A 705 40.02 -30.17 -18.76
N ILE A 706 40.12 -30.78 -17.58
CA ILE A 706 39.85 -30.19 -16.28
C ILE A 706 41.19 -30.05 -15.56
N ALA A 707 41.72 -28.82 -15.53
CA ALA A 707 42.99 -28.53 -14.90
C ALA A 707 42.77 -27.81 -13.57
N THR A 708 43.42 -28.26 -12.50
CA THR A 708 43.42 -27.54 -11.22
C THR A 708 44.55 -26.52 -11.16
N ALA A 709 44.27 -25.34 -10.59
CA ALA A 709 45.32 -24.36 -10.29
C ALA A 709 46.01 -24.63 -8.94
N GLN A 710 45.40 -25.46 -8.09
CA GLN A 710 45.88 -25.79 -6.74
C GLN A 710 46.12 -27.29 -6.60
N PRO A 711 47.20 -27.72 -5.93
CA PRO A 711 47.49 -29.14 -5.74
C PRO A 711 46.43 -29.82 -4.86
N TYR A 712 45.99 -31.01 -5.27
CA TYR A 712 45.17 -31.90 -4.43
C TYR A 712 45.99 -32.41 -3.23
N GLU A 713 45.32 -32.62 -2.09
CA GLU A 713 45.96 -33.07 -0.86
C GLU A 713 45.88 -34.60 -0.71
N ALA A 714 47.00 -35.20 -0.29
CA ALA A 714 47.07 -36.64 -0.05
C ALA A 714 46.16 -37.06 1.11
N GLY A 715 45.41 -38.14 0.90
CA GLY A 715 44.45 -38.66 1.90
C GLY A 715 43.12 -37.91 1.98
N GLN A 716 42.87 -36.94 1.08
CA GLN A 716 41.53 -36.36 0.88
C GLN A 716 40.84 -37.01 -0.33
N THR A 717 39.53 -37.23 -0.19
CA THR A 717 38.65 -37.64 -1.29
C THR A 717 38.11 -36.42 -2.01
N TYR A 718 38.19 -36.43 -3.33
CA TYR A 718 37.62 -35.42 -4.22
C TYR A 718 36.59 -36.07 -5.14
N THR A 719 35.74 -35.27 -5.76
CA THR A 719 34.77 -35.75 -6.75
C THR A 719 34.76 -34.84 -7.97
N VAL A 720 34.97 -35.41 -9.16
CA VAL A 720 34.72 -34.74 -10.44
C VAL A 720 33.23 -34.86 -10.77
N TYR A 721 32.62 -33.75 -11.16
CA TYR A 721 31.24 -33.66 -11.63
C TYR A 721 31.20 -33.23 -13.10
N VAL A 722 30.36 -33.89 -13.87
CA VAL A 722 29.99 -33.53 -15.25
C VAL A 722 28.47 -33.41 -15.30
N GLU A 723 27.98 -32.18 -15.46
CA GLU A 723 26.56 -31.86 -15.45
C GLU A 723 25.87 -32.18 -16.78
N LYS A 724 24.53 -32.26 -16.75
CA LYS A 724 23.69 -32.30 -17.96
C LYS A 724 23.83 -31.00 -18.76
N GLY A 725 23.51 -31.04 -20.05
CA GLY A 725 23.47 -29.83 -20.89
C GLY A 725 24.69 -29.61 -21.77
N ILE A 726 25.69 -30.49 -21.75
CA ILE A 726 26.78 -30.47 -22.74
C ILE A 726 26.18 -30.84 -24.11
N GLN A 727 26.29 -29.95 -25.09
CA GLN A 727 25.65 -30.08 -26.39
C GLN A 727 26.62 -30.58 -27.44
N THR A 728 26.13 -31.30 -28.46
CA THR A 728 26.92 -31.55 -29.66
C THR A 728 27.21 -30.25 -30.41
N ALA A 729 28.27 -30.21 -31.22
CA ALA A 729 28.66 -29.02 -31.97
C ALA A 729 27.60 -28.54 -32.98
N ASP A 730 26.69 -29.43 -33.39
CA ASP A 730 25.53 -29.12 -34.24
C ASP A 730 24.25 -28.85 -33.44
N GLU A 731 24.33 -28.86 -32.10
CA GLU A 731 23.25 -28.62 -31.15
C GLU A 731 22.07 -29.60 -31.26
N THR A 732 22.24 -30.75 -31.93
CA THR A 732 21.18 -31.74 -32.12
C THR A 732 21.00 -32.70 -30.95
N LYS A 733 22.03 -32.87 -30.11
CA LYS A 733 22.00 -33.75 -28.94
C LYS A 733 22.55 -33.04 -27.71
N THR A 734 22.14 -33.52 -26.54
CA THR A 734 22.55 -33.00 -25.23
C THR A 734 22.84 -34.16 -24.29
N LEU A 735 23.86 -34.02 -23.44
CA LEU A 735 24.11 -34.94 -22.34
C LEU A 735 22.97 -34.82 -21.31
N VAL A 736 22.16 -35.87 -21.19
CA VAL A 736 20.97 -35.90 -20.31
C VAL A 736 21.18 -36.64 -18.99
N SER A 737 22.31 -37.33 -18.83
CA SER A 737 22.67 -38.03 -17.60
C SER A 737 23.98 -37.43 -17.07
N PRO A 738 23.95 -36.75 -15.92
CA PRO A 738 25.14 -36.20 -15.33
C PRO A 738 25.95 -37.33 -14.71
N VAL A 739 27.25 -37.14 -14.63
CA VAL A 739 28.19 -38.17 -14.22
C VAL A 739 29.06 -37.62 -13.11
N LYS A 740 29.33 -38.43 -12.08
CA LYS A 740 30.31 -38.09 -11.05
C LYS A 740 31.33 -39.21 -10.90
N MET A 741 32.54 -38.86 -10.49
CA MET A 741 33.60 -39.83 -10.21
C MET A 741 34.40 -39.35 -8.99
N THR A 742 34.48 -40.18 -7.95
CA THR A 742 35.34 -39.92 -6.80
C THR A 742 36.80 -40.24 -7.14
N PHE A 743 37.75 -39.50 -6.56
CA PHE A 743 39.16 -39.79 -6.68
C PHE A 743 39.98 -39.38 -5.46
N GLU A 744 41.13 -40.03 -5.28
CA GLU A 744 42.07 -39.77 -4.18
C GLU A 744 43.51 -39.68 -4.70
N LEU A 745 44.31 -38.80 -4.09
CA LEU A 745 45.76 -38.74 -4.32
C LEU A 745 46.45 -39.79 -3.46
N LYS A 746 47.17 -40.69 -4.15
CA LYS A 746 47.86 -41.85 -3.56
C LYS A 746 49.12 -41.50 -2.77
#